data_AF-A0A0A8UU13-F1
#
_entry.id   AF-A0A0A8UU13-F1
#
_cell.length_a   1.000
_cell.length_b   1.000
_cell.length_c   1.000
_cell.angle_alpha   90.00
_cell.angle_beta   90.00
_cell.angle_gamma   90.00
#
_symmetry.space_group_name_H-M   'P 1'
#
loop_
_entity.id
_entity.type
_entity.pdbx_description
1 polymer ?
#
loop_
_entity_poly.entity_id
_entity_poly.type
_entity_poly.pdbx_seq_one_letter_code
_entity_poly.pdbx_strand_id
1 'polypeptide(L)'
;MSMRDGEFYAGGLELRFFHNDEFEDVRTPACSDKAAATARNALRILMMGWHENWPEIISPQIIQAVFVRRDRELMRGMRLAFQEGFETIYKQLQAQDQLSPAQLTQAEFYISSCLTLLPYSDINPYESITIPQRINNEWRLVNYKVVPIELTPTNGFHKLFIQDEDRVFAYGLEPIADKEAQSHLIFMGTTYPAGQGFNEQVNSDLKGFDTVGNNLYLSGRSRILAWLATQTQKVKVCGTSLGGSLSLLFSIDQGDKLSQVHALNPAGLYDSWFKDHIDNWETLTTKPEVTVLRGGKDPVSRFGAWKSEWNIFHVIPPANKQGPNKFVDHALNYTGFAETQFIKIDTASDNEENKRRNFWLYTLGRGFIYYTGVVPYLYVIRPGLRFVANHKMQMVLTCALFLLFTLLPIFLPSIVLPALGLAAMLINAFVSSVVIGFLADKTLWFFVDLYKNESDSKFSKFLGWLRQQSAFTLTALGLGAASAGLSLSLFLVGPLLFPSILFVLASITLVIYLPYKINEMLSVVFSNGKIPPPACHEPSVTRNPSLDIYTNKQEEIFSLKELGDYYKAKRELVKNKPFIPLEDKLDKKNRFGGRSKKELLSQSLLEDSNKTFVTVNDTAAKIYDMRQTVRLMNRIGFYPEETFKEILKENHDNYQRGKPENLLKY
;
A
#
# COMPACT_ATOMS: atom_id res chain seq x y z
N MET A 1 -23.77 23.83 -21.13
CA MET A 1 -24.40 23.15 -22.28
C MET A 1 -24.38 21.66 -21.97
N SER A 2 -25.54 21.00 -21.92
CA SER A 2 -25.60 19.54 -21.80
C SER A 2 -25.24 18.93 -23.15
N MET A 3 -24.14 18.18 -23.23
CA MET A 3 -23.75 17.45 -24.45
C MET A 3 -24.73 16.31 -24.73
N ARG A 4 -24.95 16.03 -26.02
CA ARG A 4 -25.80 14.92 -26.48
C ARG A 4 -25.01 13.61 -26.50
N ASP A 5 -25.75 12.50 -26.39
CA ASP A 5 -25.18 11.16 -26.55
C ASP A 5 -24.50 11.02 -27.93
N GLY A 6 -23.31 10.40 -27.97
CA GLY A 6 -22.53 10.22 -29.20
C GLY A 6 -21.64 11.39 -29.66
N GLU A 7 -21.60 12.53 -28.95
CA GLU A 7 -20.69 13.65 -29.29
C GLU A 7 -19.23 13.41 -28.83
N PHE A 8 -18.24 13.85 -29.62
CA PHE A 8 -16.81 13.75 -29.28
C PHE A 8 -16.43 14.77 -28.19
N TYR A 9 -15.93 14.30 -27.05
CA TYR A 9 -15.64 15.17 -25.90
C TYR A 9 -14.20 15.68 -25.81
N ALA A 10 -13.25 14.82 -26.10
CA ALA A 10 -11.82 15.07 -26.04
C ALA A 10 -11.16 14.42 -27.26
N GLY A 11 -9.93 14.82 -27.60
CA GLY A 11 -9.23 14.27 -28.76
C GLY A 11 -8.35 15.30 -29.49
N GLY A 12 -7.60 14.81 -30.48
CA GLY A 12 -6.78 15.65 -31.36
C GLY A 12 -5.45 16.10 -30.77
N LEU A 13 -5.01 15.54 -29.64
CA LEU A 13 -3.68 15.75 -29.07
C LEU A 13 -2.91 14.42 -29.05
N GLU A 14 -1.70 14.44 -29.64
CA GLU A 14 -0.73 13.34 -29.51
C GLU A 14 0.18 13.63 -28.31
N LEU A 15 0.20 12.72 -27.35
CA LEU A 15 1.11 12.73 -26.20
C LEU A 15 1.80 11.38 -26.09
N ARG A 16 3.12 11.41 -26.18
CA ARG A 16 3.96 10.23 -25.98
C ARG A 16 4.54 10.21 -24.58
N PHE A 17 4.53 9.05 -23.94
CA PHE A 17 5.16 8.88 -22.64
C PHE A 17 6.69 8.91 -22.76
N PHE A 18 7.26 8.40 -23.87
CA PHE A 18 8.69 8.47 -24.14
C PHE A 18 8.97 9.05 -25.53
N HIS A 19 10.20 9.49 -25.77
CA HIS A 19 10.60 10.04 -27.06
C HIS A 19 10.58 9.03 -28.22
N ASN A 20 10.80 7.74 -27.93
CA ASN A 20 10.78 6.66 -28.91
C ASN A 20 9.79 5.56 -28.48
N ASP A 21 9.01 5.09 -29.45
CA ASP A 21 8.03 4.01 -29.36
C ASP A 21 8.71 2.63 -29.38
N GLU A 22 9.93 2.52 -29.90
CA GLU A 22 10.66 1.26 -30.01
C GLU A 22 11.16 0.74 -28.66
N PHE A 23 11.20 -0.59 -28.51
CA PHE A 23 11.77 -1.21 -27.32
C PHE A 23 13.29 -1.10 -27.30
N GLU A 24 13.81 -0.84 -26.10
CA GLU A 24 15.24 -0.89 -25.84
C GLU A 24 15.72 -2.35 -25.79
N ASP A 25 16.89 -2.62 -26.38
CA ASP A 25 17.50 -3.95 -26.35
C ASP A 25 18.14 -4.25 -24.97
N VAL A 26 17.37 -4.93 -24.13
CA VAL A 26 17.77 -5.36 -22.78
C VAL A 26 18.73 -6.55 -22.77
N ARG A 27 19.02 -7.17 -23.93
CA ARG A 27 19.87 -8.37 -24.04
C ARG A 27 21.34 -8.01 -24.21
N THR A 28 21.64 -6.78 -24.65
CA THR A 28 23.03 -6.33 -24.82
C THR A 28 23.76 -6.18 -23.47
N PRO A 29 25.01 -6.66 -23.34
CA PRO A 29 25.82 -6.49 -22.14
C PRO A 29 26.14 -5.02 -21.81
N ALA A 30 26.06 -4.12 -22.78
CA ALA A 30 26.37 -2.70 -22.65
C ALA A 30 25.27 -1.89 -21.93
N CYS A 31 24.07 -2.45 -21.75
CA CYS A 31 23.00 -1.78 -21.00
C CYS A 31 23.35 -1.76 -19.51
N SER A 32 23.96 -0.67 -19.05
CA SER A 32 24.39 -0.49 -17.64
C SER A 32 23.24 -0.50 -16.64
N ASP A 33 22.00 -0.25 -17.08
CA ASP A 33 20.80 -0.31 -16.25
C ASP A 33 19.66 -1.10 -16.92
N LYS A 34 19.80 -2.43 -16.94
CA LYS A 34 18.80 -3.35 -17.54
C LYS A 34 17.42 -3.24 -16.89
N ALA A 35 17.34 -2.94 -15.59
CA ALA A 35 16.08 -2.83 -14.87
C ALA A 35 15.29 -1.59 -15.34
N ALA A 36 15.96 -0.44 -15.48
CA ALA A 36 15.34 0.77 -16.03
C ALA A 36 14.88 0.58 -17.48
N ALA A 37 15.70 -0.02 -18.35
CA ALA A 37 15.32 -0.30 -19.74
C ALA A 37 14.11 -1.24 -19.83
N THR A 38 14.08 -2.30 -19.01
CA THR A 38 12.94 -3.22 -18.92
C THR A 38 11.67 -2.48 -18.45
N ALA A 39 11.80 -1.61 -17.45
CA ALA A 39 10.69 -0.83 -16.95
C ALA A 39 10.14 0.16 -17.98
N ARG A 40 11.00 0.84 -18.75
CA ARG A 40 10.58 1.70 -19.87
C ARG A 40 9.86 0.92 -20.94
N ASN A 41 10.35 -0.27 -21.31
CA ASN A 41 9.67 -1.13 -22.28
C ASN A 41 8.28 -1.56 -21.81
N ALA A 42 8.12 -1.92 -20.53
CA ALA A 42 6.80 -2.21 -19.96
C ALA A 42 5.87 -0.99 -20.02
N LEU A 43 6.38 0.20 -19.68
CA LEU A 43 5.60 1.44 -19.75
C LEU A 43 5.29 1.89 -21.18
N ARG A 44 6.13 1.59 -22.18
CA ARG A 44 5.81 1.80 -23.61
C ARG A 44 4.54 1.03 -23.98
N ILE A 45 4.45 -0.24 -23.60
CA ILE A 45 3.21 -1.01 -23.82
C ILE A 45 2.05 -0.34 -23.09
N LEU A 46 2.18 -0.08 -21.79
CA LEU A 46 1.07 0.39 -20.96
C LEU A 46 0.58 1.81 -21.32
N MET A 47 1.48 2.70 -21.77
CA MET A 47 1.21 4.14 -21.96
C MET A 47 1.22 4.62 -23.40
N MET A 48 1.81 3.84 -24.32
CA MET A 48 1.97 4.19 -25.74
C MET A 48 1.35 3.14 -26.68
N GLY A 49 0.55 2.23 -26.11
CA GLY A 49 -0.32 1.30 -26.82
C GLY A 49 0.32 -0.05 -27.07
N TRP A 50 -0.43 -0.94 -27.72
CA TRP A 50 0.06 -2.28 -28.03
C TRP A 50 1.17 -2.27 -29.07
N HIS A 51 2.11 -3.20 -28.90
CA HIS A 51 3.22 -3.46 -29.82
C HIS A 51 3.26 -4.96 -30.16
N GLU A 52 3.24 -5.31 -31.44
CA GLU A 52 3.24 -6.71 -31.87
C GLU A 52 4.51 -7.47 -31.44
N ASN A 53 5.63 -6.76 -31.33
CA ASN A 53 6.92 -7.29 -30.90
C ASN A 53 7.08 -7.37 -29.36
N TRP A 54 6.00 -7.27 -28.57
CA TRP A 54 6.04 -7.47 -27.12
C TRP A 54 6.70 -8.79 -26.64
N PRO A 55 6.75 -9.91 -27.39
CA PRO A 55 7.45 -11.10 -26.90
C PRO A 55 8.96 -10.86 -26.71
N GLU A 56 9.53 -9.84 -27.37
CA GLU A 56 10.94 -9.48 -27.25
C GLU A 56 11.33 -9.05 -25.83
N ILE A 57 10.38 -8.45 -25.10
CA ILE A 57 10.61 -7.95 -23.76
C ILE A 57 10.49 -9.03 -22.69
N ILE A 58 9.88 -10.19 -22.98
CA ILE A 58 9.71 -11.27 -21.99
C ILE A 58 11.07 -11.87 -21.65
N SER A 59 11.36 -11.98 -20.35
CA SER A 59 12.53 -12.67 -19.83
C SER A 59 12.18 -13.55 -18.63
N PRO A 60 13.01 -14.56 -18.28
CA PRO A 60 12.82 -15.33 -17.05
C PRO A 60 12.76 -14.46 -15.79
N GLN A 61 13.51 -13.36 -15.78
CA GLN A 61 13.52 -12.38 -14.68
C GLN A 61 12.16 -11.70 -14.55
N ILE A 62 11.54 -11.29 -15.67
CA ILE A 62 10.20 -10.69 -15.65
C ILE A 62 9.13 -11.70 -15.23
N ILE A 63 9.19 -12.93 -15.74
CA ILE A 63 8.25 -14.00 -15.34
C ILE A 63 8.36 -14.23 -13.82
N GLN A 64 9.58 -14.27 -13.28
CA GLN A 64 9.79 -14.38 -11.85
C GLN A 64 9.28 -13.15 -11.10
N ALA A 65 9.52 -11.94 -11.60
CA ALA A 65 9.08 -10.67 -11.03
C ALA A 65 7.56 -10.55 -10.94
N VAL A 66 6.84 -11.10 -11.93
CA VAL A 66 5.39 -11.02 -12.06
C VAL A 66 4.69 -12.15 -11.29
N PHE A 67 5.19 -13.39 -11.34
CA PHE A 67 4.46 -14.56 -10.83
C PHE A 67 5.00 -15.11 -9.51
N VAL A 68 6.27 -14.84 -9.16
CA VAL A 68 6.93 -15.51 -8.03
C VAL A 68 7.32 -14.55 -6.93
N ARG A 69 8.11 -13.51 -7.25
CA ARG A 69 8.64 -12.57 -6.26
C ARG A 69 8.94 -11.24 -6.91
N ARG A 70 8.48 -10.15 -6.30
CA ARG A 70 8.81 -8.78 -6.71
C ARG A 70 10.31 -8.53 -6.83
N ASP A 71 10.67 -7.88 -7.92
CA ASP A 71 12.01 -7.39 -8.18
C ASP A 71 12.11 -5.90 -7.79
N ARG A 72 12.86 -5.62 -6.71
CA ARG A 72 13.02 -4.25 -6.19
C ARG A 72 13.77 -3.32 -7.14
N GLU A 73 14.70 -3.85 -7.94
CA GLU A 73 15.46 -3.05 -8.91
C GLU A 73 14.56 -2.68 -10.09
N LEU A 74 13.69 -3.60 -10.55
CA LEU A 74 12.68 -3.29 -11.56
C LEU A 74 11.72 -2.19 -11.09
N MET A 75 11.23 -2.28 -9.84
CA MET A 75 10.37 -1.25 -9.25
C MET A 75 11.07 0.11 -9.15
N ARG A 76 12.35 0.11 -8.76
CA ARG A 76 13.18 1.32 -8.76
C ARG A 76 13.32 1.92 -10.16
N GLY A 77 13.60 1.09 -11.16
CA GLY A 77 13.67 1.50 -12.57
C GLY A 77 12.34 2.04 -13.08
N MET A 78 11.22 1.48 -12.65
CA MET A 78 9.89 1.94 -13.02
C MET A 78 9.58 3.34 -12.48
N ARG A 79 10.02 3.67 -11.25
CA ARG A 79 9.90 5.04 -10.71
C ARG A 79 10.69 6.07 -11.51
N LEU A 80 11.91 5.74 -11.96
CA LEU A 80 12.68 6.59 -12.88
C LEU A 80 11.98 6.77 -14.21
N ALA A 81 11.50 5.67 -14.80
CA ALA A 81 10.83 5.69 -16.09
C ALA A 81 9.52 6.52 -16.05
N PHE A 82 8.78 6.49 -14.94
CA PHE A 82 7.65 7.40 -14.72
C PHE A 82 8.08 8.87 -14.67
N GLN A 83 9.16 9.20 -13.94
CA GLN A 83 9.68 10.56 -13.88
C GLN A 83 10.08 11.06 -15.28
N GLU A 84 10.84 10.26 -16.04
CA GLU A 84 11.22 10.58 -17.42
C GLU A 84 9.99 10.82 -18.31
N GLY A 85 8.95 10.01 -18.16
CA GLY A 85 7.75 10.16 -18.98
C GLY A 85 6.91 11.38 -18.64
N PHE A 86 6.80 11.72 -17.35
CA PHE A 86 6.16 12.97 -16.94
C PHE A 86 6.90 14.21 -17.46
N GLU A 87 8.23 14.21 -17.45
CA GLU A 87 9.03 15.27 -18.05
C GLU A 87 8.83 15.36 -19.57
N THR A 88 8.73 14.22 -20.25
CA THR A 88 8.49 14.13 -21.69
C THR A 88 7.11 14.72 -22.04
N ILE A 89 6.07 14.37 -21.27
CA ILE A 89 4.72 14.95 -21.44
C ILE A 89 4.76 16.47 -21.23
N TYR A 90 5.41 16.94 -20.16
CA TYR A 90 5.50 18.38 -19.88
C TYR A 90 6.15 19.16 -21.02
N LYS A 91 7.28 18.66 -21.55
CA LYS A 91 7.97 19.29 -22.70
C LYS A 91 7.07 19.36 -23.93
N GLN A 92 6.30 18.29 -24.21
CA GLN A 92 5.32 18.30 -25.30
C GLN A 92 4.23 19.35 -25.08
N LEU A 93 3.67 19.46 -23.87
CA LEU A 93 2.63 20.43 -23.56
C LEU A 93 3.13 21.88 -23.61
N GLN A 94 4.37 22.13 -23.18
CA GLN A 94 5.01 23.45 -23.26
C GLN A 94 5.34 23.88 -24.69
N ALA A 95 5.59 22.93 -25.59
CA ALA A 95 5.89 23.22 -26.99
C ALA A 95 4.64 23.57 -27.83
N GLN A 96 3.44 23.49 -27.26
CA GLN A 96 2.18 23.79 -27.95
C GLN A 96 1.73 25.21 -27.63
N ASP A 97 1.67 26.08 -28.64
CA ASP A 97 1.34 27.50 -28.46
C ASP A 97 -0.11 27.72 -27.97
N GLN A 98 -1.07 26.95 -28.48
CA GLN A 98 -2.47 26.99 -28.05
C GLN A 98 -3.11 25.61 -28.17
N LEU A 99 -3.57 25.08 -27.04
CA LEU A 99 -4.38 23.86 -26.98
C LEU A 99 -5.86 24.22 -26.93
N SER A 100 -6.67 23.55 -27.75
CA SER A 100 -8.14 23.64 -27.66
C SER A 100 -8.65 23.05 -26.33
N PRO A 101 -9.87 23.39 -25.89
CA PRO A 101 -10.47 22.80 -24.69
C PRO A 101 -10.50 21.27 -24.72
N ALA A 102 -10.81 20.66 -25.87
CA ALA A 102 -10.83 19.19 -26.04
C ALA A 102 -9.44 18.56 -25.88
N GLN A 103 -8.39 19.21 -26.40
CA GLN A 103 -7.01 18.75 -26.24
C GLN A 103 -6.52 18.94 -24.79
N LEU A 104 -6.92 20.02 -24.12
CA LEU A 104 -6.63 20.23 -22.71
C LEU A 104 -7.27 19.15 -21.83
N THR A 105 -8.52 18.79 -22.08
CA THR A 105 -9.20 17.68 -21.41
C THR A 105 -8.51 16.35 -21.70
N GLN A 106 -8.10 16.10 -22.96
CA GLN A 106 -7.34 14.90 -23.31
C GLN A 106 -6.00 14.81 -22.55
N ALA A 107 -5.27 15.92 -22.42
CA ALA A 107 -4.03 15.97 -21.65
C ALA A 107 -4.27 15.64 -20.17
N GLU A 108 -5.33 16.18 -19.56
CA GLU A 108 -5.70 15.87 -18.18
C GLU A 108 -6.09 14.39 -18.00
N PHE A 109 -6.82 13.80 -18.96
CA PHE A 109 -7.12 12.36 -18.96
C PHE A 109 -5.85 11.51 -19.09
N TYR A 110 -4.94 11.88 -19.99
CA TYR A 110 -3.69 11.14 -20.19
C TYR A 110 -2.81 11.14 -18.95
N ILE A 111 -2.56 12.31 -18.36
CA ILE A 111 -1.77 12.42 -17.13
C ILE A 111 -2.42 11.63 -15.99
N SER A 112 -3.75 11.71 -15.85
CA SER A 112 -4.47 10.98 -14.79
C SER A 112 -4.39 9.47 -15.00
N SER A 113 -4.57 8.99 -16.23
CA SER A 113 -4.41 7.57 -16.57
C SER A 113 -2.97 7.10 -16.31
N CYS A 114 -1.95 7.90 -16.62
CA CYS A 114 -0.57 7.61 -16.25
C CYS A 114 -0.40 7.47 -14.72
N LEU A 115 -0.97 8.39 -13.95
CA LEU A 115 -0.93 8.34 -12.49
C LEU A 115 -1.59 7.09 -11.91
N THR A 116 -2.66 6.57 -12.53
CA THR A 116 -3.31 5.34 -12.05
C THR A 116 -2.40 4.11 -12.04
N LEU A 117 -1.36 4.09 -12.88
CA LEU A 117 -0.40 2.99 -12.98
C LEU A 117 0.87 3.22 -12.15
N LEU A 118 1.11 4.43 -11.66
CA LEU A 118 2.26 4.77 -10.82
C LEU A 118 2.37 3.88 -9.55
N PRO A 119 1.28 3.53 -8.84
CA PRO A 119 1.34 2.65 -7.66
C PRO A 119 2.02 1.30 -7.89
N TYR A 120 1.98 0.76 -9.11
CA TYR A 120 2.62 -0.51 -9.44
C TYR A 120 4.15 -0.45 -9.41
N SER A 121 4.75 0.74 -9.23
CA SER A 121 6.21 0.95 -9.11
C SER A 121 6.74 0.88 -7.67
N ASP A 122 5.87 0.53 -6.72
CA ASP A 122 6.15 0.61 -5.28
C ASP A 122 6.69 2.00 -4.91
N ILE A 123 5.85 3.02 -5.11
CA ILE A 123 6.26 4.42 -4.96
C ILE A 123 6.88 4.63 -3.56
N ASN A 124 8.13 5.08 -3.54
CA ASN A 124 8.90 5.17 -2.31
C ASN A 124 8.55 6.48 -1.56
N PRO A 125 8.14 6.42 -0.27
CA PRO A 125 7.83 7.63 0.49
C PRO A 125 9.04 8.54 0.74
N TYR A 126 10.27 8.08 0.53
CA TYR A 126 11.48 8.90 0.70
C TYR A 126 12.03 9.38 -0.65
N GLU A 127 11.24 9.24 -1.71
CA GLU A 127 11.46 9.87 -2.99
C GLU A 127 10.34 10.90 -3.25
N SER A 128 10.58 11.80 -4.20
CA SER A 128 9.57 12.68 -4.76
C SER A 128 9.33 12.33 -6.21
N ILE A 129 8.13 12.66 -6.69
CA ILE A 129 7.75 12.51 -8.09
C ILE A 129 7.28 13.88 -8.60
N THR A 130 7.74 14.29 -9.77
CA THR A 130 7.34 15.55 -10.38
C THR A 130 6.34 15.29 -11.48
N ILE A 131 5.16 15.92 -11.41
CA ILE A 131 4.03 15.62 -12.28
C ILE A 131 3.59 16.92 -12.99
N PRO A 132 3.26 16.89 -14.28
CA PRO A 132 2.70 18.04 -14.99
C PRO A 132 1.29 18.31 -14.47
N GLN A 133 1.02 19.55 -14.07
CA GLN A 133 -0.30 19.99 -13.65
C GLN A 133 -0.62 21.34 -14.26
N ARG A 134 -1.86 21.50 -14.70
CA ARG A 134 -2.36 22.79 -15.16
C ARG A 134 -2.83 23.61 -13.96
N ILE A 135 -2.16 24.73 -13.70
CA ILE A 135 -2.42 25.66 -12.59
C ILE A 135 -2.56 27.04 -13.20
N ASN A 136 -3.67 27.74 -12.93
CA ASN A 136 -3.92 29.09 -13.46
C ASN A 136 -3.73 29.18 -15.00
N ASN A 137 -4.23 28.17 -15.73
CA ASN A 137 -4.09 27.99 -17.18
C ASN A 137 -2.67 27.76 -17.71
N GLU A 138 -1.68 27.56 -16.84
CA GLU A 138 -0.30 27.25 -17.22
C GLU A 138 0.05 25.83 -16.81
N TRP A 139 0.78 25.12 -17.67
CA TRP A 139 1.37 23.84 -17.29
C TRP A 139 2.60 24.08 -16.44
N ARG A 140 2.66 23.46 -15.26
CA ARG A 140 3.81 23.50 -14.35
C ARG A 140 4.21 22.09 -13.96
N LEU A 141 5.51 21.86 -13.79
CA LEU A 141 6.03 20.65 -13.16
C LEU A 141 6.00 20.81 -11.65
N VAL A 142 5.10 20.09 -10.99
CA VAL A 142 4.91 20.17 -9.54
C VAL A 142 5.58 18.98 -8.87
N ASN A 143 6.44 19.26 -7.89
CA ASN A 143 7.15 18.24 -7.13
C ASN A 143 6.33 17.77 -5.92
N TYR A 144 6.07 16.46 -5.83
CA TYR A 144 5.19 15.86 -4.83
C TYR A 144 5.94 14.96 -3.84
N LYS A 145 5.56 15.07 -2.58
CA LYS A 145 5.86 14.11 -1.52
C LYS A 145 4.87 12.96 -1.59
N VAL A 146 5.38 11.74 -1.56
CA VAL A 146 4.57 10.51 -1.54
C VAL A 146 4.19 10.15 -0.10
N VAL A 147 2.90 9.91 0.14
CA VAL A 147 2.33 9.52 1.44
C VAL A 147 1.50 8.24 1.26
N PRO A 148 2.05 7.06 1.59
CA PRO A 148 1.30 5.81 1.57
C PRO A 148 0.20 5.80 2.65
N ILE A 149 -1.00 5.36 2.27
CA ILE A 149 -2.19 5.27 3.13
C ILE A 149 -2.65 3.82 3.11
N GLU A 150 -2.49 3.10 4.22
CA GLU A 150 -2.84 1.69 4.31
C GLU A 150 -4.36 1.47 4.26
N LEU A 151 -4.83 0.63 3.34
CA LEU A 151 -6.24 0.29 3.17
C LEU A 151 -6.62 -1.01 3.88
N THR A 152 -5.66 -1.90 4.13
CA THR A 152 -5.90 -3.16 4.83
C THR A 152 -6.14 -2.97 6.33
N PRO A 153 -6.84 -3.91 7.00
CA PRO A 153 -7.04 -3.88 8.44
C PRO A 153 -5.73 -3.80 9.21
N THR A 154 -5.69 -2.88 10.16
CA THR A 154 -4.51 -2.56 10.98
C THR A 154 -4.57 -3.17 12.38
N ASN A 155 -5.78 -3.50 12.82
CA ASN A 155 -6.12 -4.12 14.10
C ASN A 155 -7.34 -5.05 13.88
N GLY A 156 -7.81 -5.68 14.96
CA GLY A 156 -8.95 -6.59 14.92
C GLY A 156 -8.64 -7.97 14.33
N PHE A 157 -9.66 -8.83 14.26
CA PHE A 157 -9.52 -10.23 13.87
C PHE A 157 -8.93 -10.41 12.46
N HIS A 158 -9.36 -9.59 11.50
CA HIS A 158 -8.88 -9.70 10.11
C HIS A 158 -7.37 -9.48 10.00
N LYS A 159 -6.76 -8.64 10.86
CA LYS A 159 -5.31 -8.38 10.82
C LYS A 159 -4.48 -9.64 11.03
N LEU A 160 -5.01 -10.66 11.73
CA LEU A 160 -4.33 -11.94 11.95
C LEU A 160 -4.01 -12.70 10.65
N PHE A 161 -4.74 -12.41 9.57
CA PHE A 161 -4.59 -13.07 8.27
C PHE A 161 -3.79 -12.24 7.25
N ILE A 162 -3.45 -10.99 7.60
CA ILE A 162 -2.77 -10.02 6.73
C ILE A 162 -1.26 -10.01 7.05
N GLN A 163 -0.47 -10.56 6.14
CA GLN A 163 1.00 -10.47 6.17
C GLN A 163 1.49 -9.18 5.49
N ASP A 164 2.80 -8.95 5.47
CA ASP A 164 3.34 -7.72 4.91
C ASP A 164 3.03 -7.59 3.42
N GLU A 165 3.16 -8.68 2.66
CA GLU A 165 2.84 -8.75 1.24
C GLU A 165 1.34 -8.67 0.91
N ASP A 166 0.46 -8.77 1.92
CA ASP A 166 -0.99 -8.63 1.76
C ASP A 166 -1.47 -7.19 1.87
N ARG A 167 -0.63 -6.30 2.39
CA ARG A 167 -1.02 -4.91 2.68
C ARG A 167 -1.33 -4.17 1.38
N VAL A 168 -2.43 -3.44 1.35
CA VAL A 168 -2.87 -2.65 0.19
C VAL A 168 -2.80 -1.17 0.57
N PHE A 169 -2.40 -0.32 -0.37
CA PHE A 169 -2.21 1.11 -0.14
C PHE A 169 -2.92 1.96 -1.20
N ALA A 170 -3.47 3.09 -0.76
CA ALA A 170 -3.64 4.27 -1.59
C ALA A 170 -2.42 5.18 -1.40
N TYR A 171 -2.21 6.12 -2.32
CA TYR A 171 -1.07 7.03 -2.28
C TYR A 171 -1.56 8.47 -2.37
N GLY A 172 -1.35 9.23 -1.28
CA GLY A 172 -1.47 10.68 -1.29
C GLY A 172 -0.20 11.30 -1.88
N LEU A 173 -0.35 12.18 -2.86
CA LEU A 173 0.74 13.00 -3.39
C LEU A 173 0.50 14.43 -2.94
N GLU A 174 1.41 14.94 -2.11
CA GLU A 174 1.31 16.28 -1.52
C GLU A 174 2.34 17.23 -2.14
N PRO A 175 1.94 18.41 -2.66
CA PRO A 175 2.88 19.39 -3.19
C PRO A 175 3.89 19.81 -2.12
N ILE A 176 5.17 19.77 -2.46
CA ILE A 176 6.25 20.11 -1.52
C ILE A 176 6.36 21.62 -1.30
N ALA A 177 6.33 22.39 -2.39
CA ALA A 177 6.55 23.84 -2.38
C ALA A 177 5.39 24.63 -3.02
N ASP A 178 4.83 24.12 -4.12
CA ASP A 178 3.75 24.81 -4.84
C ASP A 178 2.46 24.87 -3.99
N LYS A 179 2.01 26.08 -3.67
CA LYS A 179 0.82 26.33 -2.83
C LYS A 179 -0.48 26.34 -3.63
N GLU A 180 -0.39 26.48 -4.94
CA GLU A 180 -1.52 26.55 -5.87
C GLU A 180 -1.84 25.17 -6.45
N ALA A 181 -0.88 24.24 -6.41
CA ALA A 181 -1.07 22.85 -6.80
C ALA A 181 -2.08 22.10 -5.91
N GLN A 182 -2.94 21.30 -6.55
CA GLN A 182 -3.84 20.37 -5.87
C GLN A 182 -3.10 19.07 -5.53
N SER A 183 -3.35 18.52 -4.35
CA SER A 183 -2.91 17.16 -4.01
C SER A 183 -3.64 16.11 -4.83
N HIS A 184 -2.98 14.97 -5.05
CA HIS A 184 -3.58 13.80 -5.70
C HIS A 184 -3.78 12.66 -4.71
N LEU A 185 -4.89 11.94 -4.81
CA LEU A 185 -5.10 10.64 -4.16
C LEU A 185 -5.22 9.56 -5.22
N ILE A 186 -4.29 8.60 -5.19
CA ILE A 186 -4.24 7.51 -6.17
C ILE A 186 -4.60 6.21 -5.47
N PHE A 187 -5.69 5.59 -5.90
CA PHE A 187 -6.06 4.24 -5.47
C PHE A 187 -5.41 3.21 -6.39
N MET A 188 -4.67 2.28 -5.79
CA MET A 188 -4.02 1.19 -6.53
C MET A 188 -5.06 0.19 -7.04
N GLY A 189 -5.01 -0.11 -8.34
CA GLY A 189 -5.77 -1.20 -8.94
C GLY A 189 -5.24 -2.57 -8.56
N THR A 190 -5.97 -3.63 -8.91
CA THR A 190 -5.53 -5.01 -8.67
C THR A 190 -4.19 -5.25 -9.37
N THR A 191 -3.21 -5.72 -8.61
CA THR A 191 -1.85 -5.92 -9.08
C THR A 191 -1.63 -7.32 -9.68
N TYR A 192 -0.42 -7.60 -10.11
CA TYR A 192 0.00 -8.91 -10.59
C TYR A 192 0.29 -9.88 -9.43
N PRO A 193 0.35 -11.22 -9.64
CA PRO A 193 0.40 -12.20 -8.54
C PRO A 193 1.50 -12.00 -7.49
N ALA A 194 2.69 -11.57 -7.91
CA ALA A 194 3.78 -11.26 -6.99
C ALA A 194 3.70 -9.86 -6.36
N GLY A 195 2.82 -8.99 -6.88
CA GLY A 195 2.64 -7.59 -6.49
C GLY A 195 2.13 -7.43 -5.05
N GLN A 196 2.38 -6.25 -4.47
CA GLN A 196 1.95 -5.89 -3.12
C GLN A 196 0.42 -5.94 -2.99
N GLY A 197 -0.11 -6.73 -2.07
CA GLY A 197 -1.54 -6.77 -1.75
C GLY A 197 -2.41 -7.58 -2.71
N PHE A 198 -1.83 -8.33 -3.66
CA PHE A 198 -2.57 -9.07 -4.69
C PHE A 198 -3.75 -9.86 -4.15
N ASN A 199 -3.52 -10.71 -3.13
CA ASN A 199 -4.56 -11.59 -2.60
C ASN A 199 -5.71 -10.81 -1.93
N GLU A 200 -5.40 -9.70 -1.25
CA GLU A 200 -6.44 -8.87 -0.62
C GLU A 200 -7.20 -8.02 -1.64
N GLN A 201 -6.55 -7.62 -2.73
CA GLN A 201 -7.23 -6.96 -3.84
C GLN A 201 -8.19 -7.94 -4.55
N VAL A 202 -7.75 -9.17 -4.85
CA VAL A 202 -8.63 -10.21 -5.40
C VAL A 202 -9.78 -10.56 -4.45
N ASN A 203 -9.52 -10.64 -3.14
CA ASN A 203 -10.55 -10.79 -2.10
C ASN A 203 -11.60 -9.68 -2.20
N SER A 204 -11.15 -8.43 -2.37
CA SER A 204 -12.00 -7.25 -2.46
C SER A 204 -12.78 -7.14 -3.77
N ASP A 205 -12.17 -7.53 -4.90
CA ASP A 205 -12.82 -7.60 -6.21
C ASP A 205 -13.98 -8.59 -6.21
N LEU A 206 -13.76 -9.76 -5.62
CA LEU A 206 -14.69 -10.86 -5.66
C LEU A 206 -15.71 -10.83 -4.53
N LYS A 207 -15.59 -9.94 -3.54
CA LYS A 207 -16.54 -9.89 -2.43
C LYS A 207 -17.98 -9.73 -2.93
N GLY A 208 -18.82 -10.70 -2.58
CA GLY A 208 -20.22 -10.75 -3.01
C GLY A 208 -21.10 -9.70 -2.36
N PHE A 209 -22.22 -9.37 -3.03
CA PHE A 209 -23.29 -8.51 -2.52
C PHE A 209 -22.84 -7.11 -2.05
N ASP A 210 -21.77 -6.60 -2.64
CA ASP A 210 -21.15 -5.34 -2.23
C ASP A 210 -20.47 -4.66 -3.43
N THR A 211 -20.20 -3.36 -3.35
CA THR A 211 -19.41 -2.69 -4.39
C THR A 211 -17.97 -3.23 -4.38
N VAL A 212 -17.38 -3.47 -5.55
CA VAL A 212 -15.96 -3.82 -5.69
C VAL A 212 -15.11 -2.82 -4.91
N GLY A 213 -14.25 -3.30 -4.02
CA GLY A 213 -13.40 -2.43 -3.20
C GLY A 213 -13.98 -2.01 -1.86
N ASN A 214 -15.28 -2.19 -1.58
CA ASN A 214 -15.91 -1.56 -0.42
C ASN A 214 -15.29 -1.98 0.92
N ASN A 215 -14.94 -3.26 1.10
CA ASN A 215 -14.27 -3.71 2.33
C ASN A 215 -12.88 -3.08 2.53
N LEU A 216 -12.10 -2.89 1.46
CA LEU A 216 -10.81 -2.19 1.53
C LEU A 216 -11.02 -0.70 1.80
N TYR A 217 -12.00 -0.08 1.13
CA TYR A 217 -12.34 1.31 1.36
C TYR A 217 -12.72 1.57 2.81
N LEU A 218 -13.67 0.82 3.36
CA LEU A 218 -14.12 0.97 4.75
C LEU A 218 -12.99 0.75 5.75
N SER A 219 -12.12 -0.24 5.50
CA SER A 219 -10.98 -0.51 6.37
C SER A 219 -9.95 0.63 6.37
N GLY A 220 -9.70 1.24 5.21
CA GLY A 220 -8.80 2.38 5.03
C GLY A 220 -9.40 3.75 5.32
N ARG A 221 -10.73 3.85 5.40
CA ARG A 221 -11.50 5.11 5.37
C ARG A 221 -11.00 6.15 6.37
N SER A 222 -10.85 5.77 7.63
CA SER A 222 -10.41 6.72 8.68
C SER A 222 -9.01 7.30 8.40
N ARG A 223 -8.10 6.51 7.83
CA ARG A 223 -6.75 6.95 7.47
C ARG A 223 -6.76 7.87 6.24
N ILE A 224 -7.61 7.56 5.25
CA ILE A 224 -7.84 8.46 4.10
C ILE A 224 -8.41 9.80 4.60
N LEU A 225 -9.41 9.78 5.48
CA LEU A 225 -10.01 11.00 6.04
C LEU A 225 -9.02 11.81 6.89
N ALA A 226 -8.17 11.14 7.66
CA ALA A 226 -7.11 11.79 8.41
C ALA A 226 -6.11 12.51 7.48
N TRP A 227 -5.71 11.86 6.39
CA TRP A 227 -4.87 12.46 5.35
C TRP A 227 -5.59 13.59 4.61
N LEU A 228 -6.86 13.41 4.23
CA LEU A 228 -7.66 14.40 3.54
C LEU A 228 -7.83 15.66 4.38
N ALA A 229 -7.97 15.51 5.70
CA ALA A 229 -8.07 16.63 6.62
C ALA A 229 -6.83 17.51 6.61
N THR A 230 -5.62 17.01 6.32
CA THR A 230 -4.40 17.83 6.26
C THR A 230 -4.27 18.65 4.97
N GLN A 231 -5.09 18.34 3.96
CA GLN A 231 -5.05 19.04 2.68
C GLN A 231 -5.67 20.44 2.79
N THR A 232 -5.14 21.39 2.00
CA THR A 232 -5.58 22.80 1.99
C THR A 232 -6.48 23.11 0.80
N GLN A 233 -6.34 22.33 -0.27
CA GLN A 233 -7.16 22.42 -1.47
C GLN A 233 -8.00 21.14 -1.61
N LYS A 234 -9.02 21.21 -2.47
CA LYS A 234 -9.74 20.02 -2.92
C LYS A 234 -8.78 19.07 -3.66
N VAL A 235 -8.97 17.78 -3.46
CA VAL A 235 -8.07 16.73 -3.94
C VAL A 235 -8.52 16.19 -5.29
N LYS A 236 -7.57 15.94 -6.20
CA LYS A 236 -7.82 15.16 -7.43
C LYS A 236 -7.68 13.68 -7.12
N VAL A 237 -8.64 12.86 -7.54
CA VAL A 237 -8.63 11.43 -7.26
C VAL A 237 -8.54 10.64 -8.55
N CYS A 238 -7.71 9.61 -8.59
CA CYS A 238 -7.70 8.69 -9.71
C CYS A 238 -7.38 7.25 -9.32
N GLY A 239 -7.79 6.32 -10.17
CA GLY A 239 -7.44 4.92 -10.03
C GLY A 239 -7.86 4.11 -11.26
N THR A 240 -7.25 2.95 -11.44
CA THR A 240 -7.60 2.00 -12.50
C THR A 240 -8.19 0.72 -11.92
N SER A 241 -9.11 0.06 -12.62
CA SER A 241 -9.68 -1.24 -12.21
C SER A 241 -10.32 -1.16 -10.80
N LEU A 242 -9.93 -2.02 -9.86
CA LEU A 242 -10.27 -1.92 -8.44
C LEU A 242 -10.03 -0.52 -7.87
N GLY A 243 -8.90 0.12 -8.20
CA GLY A 243 -8.57 1.47 -7.77
C GLY A 243 -9.52 2.53 -8.32
N GLY A 244 -10.01 2.32 -9.55
CA GLY A 244 -11.07 3.15 -10.11
C GLY A 244 -12.38 2.97 -9.32
N SER A 245 -12.74 1.74 -8.97
CA SER A 245 -13.93 1.44 -8.15
C SER A 245 -13.84 2.08 -6.74
N LEU A 246 -12.66 2.04 -6.12
CA LEU A 246 -12.38 2.75 -4.86
C LEU A 246 -12.49 4.28 -5.00
N SER A 247 -12.07 4.83 -6.16
CA SER A 247 -12.24 6.25 -6.47
C SER A 247 -13.71 6.64 -6.56
N LEU A 248 -14.55 5.78 -7.15
CA LEU A 248 -16.00 5.97 -7.23
C LEU A 248 -16.66 5.90 -5.84
N LEU A 249 -16.28 4.94 -5.00
CA LEU A 249 -16.74 4.86 -3.60
C LEU A 249 -16.37 6.11 -2.80
N PHE A 250 -15.14 6.61 -2.97
CA PHE A 250 -14.71 7.83 -2.31
C PHE A 250 -15.47 9.07 -2.80
N SER A 251 -15.87 9.10 -4.08
CA SER A 251 -16.63 10.20 -4.67
C SER A 251 -18.03 10.35 -4.09
N ILE A 252 -18.71 9.24 -3.79
CA ILE A 252 -20.04 9.25 -3.17
C ILE A 252 -20.00 9.55 -1.68
N ASP A 253 -18.88 9.24 -1.02
CA ASP A 253 -18.72 9.48 0.42
C ASP A 253 -18.25 10.90 0.74
N GLN A 254 -17.21 11.39 0.05
CA GLN A 254 -16.48 12.63 0.39
C GLN A 254 -16.39 13.61 -0.79
N GLY A 255 -17.32 13.56 -1.73
CA GLY A 255 -17.25 14.31 -2.99
C GLY A 255 -17.12 15.83 -2.81
N ASP A 256 -17.63 16.41 -1.72
CA ASP A 256 -17.50 17.83 -1.40
C ASP A 256 -16.05 18.29 -1.23
N LYS A 257 -15.15 17.36 -0.85
CA LYS A 257 -13.72 17.60 -0.67
C LYS A 257 -12.88 17.33 -1.93
N LEU A 258 -13.51 16.88 -3.01
CA LEU A 258 -12.81 16.49 -4.24
C LEU A 258 -13.02 17.55 -5.31
N SER A 259 -11.98 17.80 -6.11
CA SER A 259 -12.11 18.66 -7.29
C SER A 259 -12.57 17.85 -8.49
N GLN A 260 -11.99 16.66 -8.66
CA GLN A 260 -12.19 15.80 -9.83
C GLN A 260 -11.89 14.35 -9.48
N VAL A 261 -12.59 13.42 -10.12
CA VAL A 261 -12.39 11.97 -9.99
C VAL A 261 -12.26 11.34 -11.37
N HIS A 262 -11.13 10.68 -11.63
CA HIS A 262 -10.85 9.97 -12.88
C HIS A 262 -10.70 8.47 -12.62
N ALA A 263 -11.69 7.69 -13.04
CA ALA A 263 -11.68 6.24 -12.91
C ALA A 263 -11.46 5.59 -14.28
N LEU A 264 -10.31 4.91 -14.44
CA LEU A 264 -9.97 4.17 -15.66
C LEU A 264 -10.38 2.70 -15.51
N ASN A 265 -11.16 2.19 -16.46
CA ASN A 265 -11.62 0.80 -16.48
C ASN A 265 -12.20 0.25 -15.14
N PRO A 266 -12.98 1.02 -14.34
CA PRO A 266 -13.46 0.56 -13.04
C PRO A 266 -14.65 -0.41 -13.18
N ALA A 267 -14.89 -1.22 -12.15
CA ALA A 267 -16.24 -1.76 -11.96
C ALA A 267 -17.15 -0.65 -11.40
N GLY A 268 -18.41 -0.63 -11.82
CA GLY A 268 -19.43 0.27 -11.28
C GLY A 268 -19.89 -0.11 -9.87
N LEU A 269 -20.70 0.77 -9.28
CA LEU A 269 -21.26 0.56 -7.95
C LEU A 269 -22.20 -0.65 -7.92
N TYR A 270 -22.30 -1.30 -6.76
CA TYR A 270 -23.34 -2.28 -6.52
C TYR A 270 -24.67 -1.60 -6.21
N ASP A 271 -25.70 -1.93 -7.00
CA ASP A 271 -27.07 -1.47 -6.76
C ASP A 271 -27.68 -2.28 -5.60
N SER A 272 -27.41 -1.83 -4.38
CA SER A 272 -27.82 -2.50 -3.16
C SER A 272 -29.33 -2.34 -2.92
N TRP A 273 -29.97 -3.42 -2.47
CA TRP A 273 -31.37 -3.39 -2.01
C TRP A 273 -31.58 -2.48 -0.80
N PHE A 274 -30.52 -2.18 -0.05
CA PHE A 274 -30.51 -1.24 1.06
C PHE A 274 -29.51 -0.12 0.77
N LYS A 275 -29.88 1.14 1.07
CA LYS A 275 -28.96 2.26 0.91
C LYS A 275 -27.66 1.99 1.65
N ASP A 276 -26.54 2.15 0.95
CA ASP A 276 -25.22 2.02 1.53
C ASP A 276 -24.98 3.17 2.54
N HIS A 277 -24.46 2.83 3.71
CA HIS A 277 -24.17 3.75 4.81
C HIS A 277 -23.13 4.83 4.48
N ILE A 278 -22.35 4.66 3.41
CA ILE A 278 -21.35 5.63 2.95
C ILE A 278 -21.76 6.37 1.66
N ASP A 279 -22.92 6.05 1.07
CA ASP A 279 -23.40 6.74 -0.13
C ASP A 279 -24.10 8.04 0.25
N ASN A 280 -23.31 9.12 0.29
CA ASN A 280 -23.77 10.47 0.58
C ASN A 280 -24.07 11.26 -0.70
N TRP A 281 -24.04 10.66 -1.89
CA TRP A 281 -24.05 11.39 -3.16
C TRP A 281 -25.20 12.40 -3.28
N GLU A 282 -26.41 12.02 -2.85
CA GLU A 282 -27.59 12.88 -2.90
C GLU A 282 -27.61 14.00 -1.84
N THR A 283 -26.81 13.87 -0.77
CA THR A 283 -26.74 14.86 0.31
C THR A 283 -25.58 15.85 0.12
N LEU A 284 -24.67 15.59 -0.81
CA LEU A 284 -23.57 16.49 -1.14
C LEU A 284 -24.10 17.81 -1.73
N THR A 285 -23.74 18.92 -1.07
CA THR A 285 -24.08 20.26 -1.56
C THR A 285 -23.27 20.65 -2.79
N THR A 286 -22.03 20.19 -2.86
CA THR A 286 -21.13 20.40 -4.00
C THR A 286 -20.61 19.04 -4.45
N LYS A 287 -21.01 18.60 -5.64
CA LYS A 287 -20.56 17.34 -6.24
C LYS A 287 -19.30 17.59 -7.07
N PRO A 288 -18.30 16.70 -7.04
CA PRO A 288 -17.13 16.80 -7.90
C PRO A 288 -17.48 16.34 -9.32
N GLU A 289 -16.66 16.72 -10.30
CA GLU A 289 -16.72 16.08 -11.62
C GLU A 289 -16.19 14.65 -11.50
N VAL A 290 -17.02 13.67 -11.87
CA VAL A 290 -16.65 12.25 -11.89
C VAL A 290 -16.66 11.78 -13.33
N THR A 291 -15.50 11.35 -13.81
CA THR A 291 -15.30 10.84 -15.17
C THR A 291 -14.84 9.38 -15.13
N VAL A 292 -15.56 8.53 -15.86
CA VAL A 292 -15.24 7.12 -16.05
C VAL A 292 -14.79 6.91 -17.49
N LEU A 293 -13.59 6.38 -17.66
CA LEU A 293 -13.00 6.07 -18.96
C LEU A 293 -13.02 4.55 -19.17
N ARG A 294 -13.82 4.08 -20.13
CA ARG A 294 -13.88 2.66 -20.53
C ARG A 294 -13.03 2.45 -21.77
N GLY A 295 -11.86 1.84 -21.62
CA GLY A 295 -10.89 1.59 -22.67
C GLY A 295 -11.25 0.40 -23.56
N GLY A 296 -11.29 0.62 -24.87
CA GLY A 296 -11.38 -0.44 -25.87
C GLY A 296 -12.55 -1.40 -25.62
N LYS A 297 -12.25 -2.69 -25.46
CA LYS A 297 -13.23 -3.75 -25.19
C LYS A 297 -13.14 -4.29 -23.75
N ASP A 298 -12.70 -3.46 -22.80
CA ASP A 298 -12.59 -3.80 -21.37
C ASP A 298 -13.84 -4.56 -20.84
N PRO A 299 -13.67 -5.76 -20.24
CA PRO A 299 -14.78 -6.51 -19.69
C PRO A 299 -15.24 -6.01 -18.31
N VAL A 300 -14.40 -5.30 -17.56
CA VAL A 300 -14.66 -4.97 -16.15
C VAL A 300 -15.66 -3.84 -16.01
N SER A 301 -15.52 -2.78 -16.80
CA SER A 301 -16.43 -1.62 -16.80
C SER A 301 -17.83 -1.92 -17.33
N ARG A 302 -18.11 -3.17 -17.65
CA ARG A 302 -19.45 -3.66 -17.97
C ARG A 302 -20.21 -4.07 -16.70
N PHE A 303 -19.60 -4.11 -15.53
CA PHE A 303 -20.29 -4.51 -14.31
C PHE A 303 -20.62 -3.32 -13.42
N GLY A 304 -21.71 -3.44 -12.66
CA GLY A 304 -22.16 -2.41 -11.73
C GLY A 304 -22.99 -1.31 -12.38
N ALA A 305 -23.29 -0.29 -11.59
CA ALA A 305 -24.13 0.84 -11.94
C ALA A 305 -23.41 2.18 -11.69
N TRP A 306 -23.86 3.22 -12.38
CA TRP A 306 -23.30 4.58 -12.29
C TRP A 306 -24.33 5.56 -11.77
N LYS A 307 -23.86 6.63 -11.11
CA LYS A 307 -24.73 7.76 -10.78
C LYS A 307 -25.03 8.55 -12.04
N SER A 308 -26.26 9.06 -12.16
CA SER A 308 -26.76 9.77 -13.35
C SER A 308 -25.90 10.95 -13.79
N GLU A 309 -25.27 11.65 -12.85
CA GLU A 309 -24.50 12.87 -13.09
C GLU A 309 -23.03 12.60 -13.44
N TRP A 310 -22.61 11.33 -13.46
CA TRP A 310 -21.25 10.96 -13.85
C TRP A 310 -21.08 10.98 -15.37
N ASN A 311 -19.89 11.39 -15.81
CA ASN A 311 -19.53 11.39 -17.22
C ASN A 311 -18.87 10.05 -17.57
N ILE A 312 -19.57 9.22 -18.33
CA ILE A 312 -19.04 7.93 -18.78
C ILE A 312 -18.63 8.05 -20.25
N PHE A 313 -17.38 7.72 -20.56
CA PHE A 313 -16.85 7.75 -21.92
C PHE A 313 -16.37 6.37 -22.36
N HIS A 314 -16.76 5.97 -23.56
CA HIS A 314 -16.11 4.90 -24.30
C HIS A 314 -14.87 5.48 -25.00
N VAL A 315 -13.70 4.97 -24.65
CA VAL A 315 -12.41 5.39 -25.21
C VAL A 315 -12.00 4.39 -26.28
N ILE A 316 -12.09 4.78 -27.55
CA ILE A 316 -11.77 3.93 -28.69
C ILE A 316 -10.38 4.32 -29.21
N PRO A 317 -9.37 3.44 -29.06
CA PRO A 317 -8.02 3.71 -29.57
C PRO A 317 -7.92 3.56 -31.10
N PRO A 318 -6.83 4.06 -31.70
CA PRO A 318 -6.41 3.66 -33.04
C PRO A 318 -6.25 2.13 -33.15
N ALA A 319 -6.64 1.55 -34.28
CA ALA A 319 -6.68 0.09 -34.46
C ALA A 319 -5.31 -0.58 -34.30
N ASN A 320 -4.23 0.10 -34.71
CA ASN A 320 -2.85 -0.38 -34.56
C ASN A 320 -2.29 -0.24 -33.13
N LYS A 321 -2.98 0.46 -32.24
CA LYS A 321 -2.59 0.65 -30.84
C LYS A 321 -3.46 -0.16 -29.86
N GLN A 322 -4.57 -0.71 -30.34
CA GLN A 322 -5.47 -1.53 -29.53
C GLN A 322 -4.81 -2.86 -29.12
N GLY A 323 -5.09 -3.30 -27.89
CA GLY A 323 -4.68 -4.60 -27.37
C GLY A 323 -5.25 -5.77 -28.18
N PRO A 324 -4.56 -6.92 -28.18
CA PRO A 324 -4.96 -8.09 -28.96
C PRO A 324 -6.22 -8.77 -28.41
N ASN A 325 -6.62 -8.45 -27.18
CA ASN A 325 -7.80 -8.98 -26.53
C ASN A 325 -8.33 -8.03 -25.45
N LYS A 326 -9.53 -8.35 -24.96
CA LYS A 326 -10.28 -7.56 -23.97
C LYS A 326 -9.55 -7.39 -22.63
N PHE A 327 -8.73 -8.35 -22.21
CA PHE A 327 -7.99 -8.25 -20.96
C PHE A 327 -6.76 -7.35 -21.08
N VAL A 328 -6.14 -7.29 -22.25
CA VAL A 328 -5.06 -6.32 -22.49
C VAL A 328 -5.65 -4.91 -22.58
N ASP A 329 -6.82 -4.73 -23.23
CA ASP A 329 -7.54 -3.45 -23.24
C ASP A 329 -7.83 -2.91 -21.82
N HIS A 330 -8.02 -3.80 -20.84
CA HIS A 330 -8.22 -3.42 -19.44
C HIS A 330 -6.99 -2.73 -18.82
N ALA A 331 -5.78 -3.11 -19.25
CA ALA A 331 -4.53 -2.61 -18.67
C ALA A 331 -3.93 -1.40 -19.40
N LEU A 332 -4.28 -1.21 -20.68
CA LEU A 332 -3.68 -0.18 -21.54
C LEU A 332 -4.29 1.20 -21.33
N ASN A 333 -3.46 2.24 -21.40
CA ASN A 333 -3.88 3.62 -21.49
C ASN A 333 -3.97 4.08 -22.94
N TYR A 334 -5.19 4.40 -23.38
CA TYR A 334 -5.46 4.83 -24.75
C TYR A 334 -5.57 6.34 -24.93
N THR A 335 -5.53 7.12 -23.86
CA THR A 335 -5.94 8.53 -23.92
C THR A 335 -4.90 9.46 -24.56
N GLY A 336 -3.69 8.96 -24.86
CA GLY A 336 -2.58 9.76 -25.38
C GLY A 336 -2.55 9.94 -26.90
N PHE A 337 -3.34 9.18 -27.68
CA PHE A 337 -3.25 9.26 -29.14
C PHE A 337 -4.17 10.33 -29.74
N ALA A 338 -3.68 11.05 -30.74
CA ALA A 338 -4.48 12.07 -31.42
C ALA A 338 -5.78 11.53 -32.03
N GLU A 339 -5.77 10.30 -32.56
CA GLU A 339 -6.96 9.69 -33.19
C GLU A 339 -7.89 8.98 -32.19
N THR A 340 -7.60 9.04 -30.89
CA THR A 340 -8.47 8.44 -29.86
C THR A 340 -9.81 9.15 -29.81
N GLN A 341 -10.88 8.37 -29.83
CA GLN A 341 -12.23 8.88 -29.75
C GLN A 341 -12.79 8.71 -28.33
N PHE A 342 -13.39 9.78 -27.81
CA PHE A 342 -14.05 9.81 -26.51
C PHE A 342 -15.55 10.01 -26.71
N ILE A 343 -16.27 8.89 -26.75
CA ILE A 343 -17.72 8.87 -27.02
C ILE A 343 -18.46 8.85 -25.70
N LYS A 344 -19.28 9.86 -25.43
CA LYS A 344 -20.13 9.88 -24.22
C LYS A 344 -21.17 8.76 -24.30
N ILE A 345 -21.38 8.09 -23.17
CA ILE A 345 -22.41 7.06 -22.99
C ILE A 345 -23.53 7.64 -22.13
N ASP A 346 -24.79 7.46 -22.54
CA ASP A 346 -25.93 7.74 -21.68
C ASP A 346 -25.98 6.80 -20.46
N THR A 347 -25.76 7.36 -19.28
CA THR A 347 -25.66 6.62 -18.02
C THR A 347 -26.95 5.84 -17.69
N ALA A 348 -28.12 6.44 -17.94
CA ALA A 348 -29.40 5.81 -17.60
C ALA A 348 -29.66 4.58 -18.49
N SER A 349 -29.45 4.73 -19.79
CA SER A 349 -29.56 3.63 -20.76
C SER A 349 -28.56 2.51 -20.47
N ASP A 350 -27.29 2.83 -20.19
CA ASP A 350 -26.27 1.82 -19.86
C ASP A 350 -26.62 1.04 -18.58
N ASN A 351 -27.10 1.73 -17.53
CA ASN A 351 -27.55 1.07 -16.30
C ASN A 351 -28.70 0.08 -16.57
N GLU A 352 -29.71 0.47 -17.36
CA GLU A 352 -30.85 -0.39 -17.67
C GLU A 352 -30.47 -1.58 -18.58
N GLU A 353 -29.62 -1.38 -19.60
CA GLU A 353 -29.10 -2.47 -20.44
C GLU A 353 -28.36 -3.52 -19.61
N ASN A 354 -27.65 -3.07 -18.57
CA ASN A 354 -26.74 -3.90 -17.79
C ASN A 354 -27.42 -4.59 -16.60
N LYS A 355 -28.65 -4.20 -16.27
CA LYS A 355 -29.41 -4.67 -15.10
C LYS A 355 -29.48 -6.19 -14.96
N ARG A 356 -29.86 -6.90 -16.03
CA ARG A 356 -29.97 -8.37 -16.01
C ARG A 356 -28.59 -9.03 -15.83
N ARG A 357 -27.56 -8.52 -16.49
CA ARG A 357 -26.19 -9.01 -16.36
C ARG A 357 -25.68 -8.79 -14.94
N ASN A 358 -25.91 -7.61 -14.38
CA ASN A 358 -25.50 -7.25 -13.03
C ASN A 358 -26.15 -8.19 -12.01
N PHE A 359 -27.46 -8.43 -12.10
CA PHE A 359 -28.13 -9.36 -11.20
C PHE A 359 -27.52 -10.77 -11.24
N TRP A 360 -27.40 -11.38 -12.43
CA TRP A 360 -26.96 -12.78 -12.51
C TRP A 360 -25.45 -12.96 -12.27
N LEU A 361 -24.61 -12.10 -12.84
CA LEU A 361 -23.16 -12.29 -12.79
C LEU A 361 -22.52 -11.49 -11.66
N TYR A 362 -22.85 -10.20 -11.53
CA TYR A 362 -22.21 -9.30 -10.55
C TYR A 362 -22.73 -9.50 -9.12
N THR A 363 -24.02 -9.82 -8.96
CA THR A 363 -24.61 -10.11 -7.65
C THR A 363 -24.47 -11.60 -7.31
N LEU A 364 -25.17 -12.48 -8.04
CA LEU A 364 -25.26 -13.89 -7.68
C LEU A 364 -23.99 -14.68 -7.99
N GLY A 365 -23.48 -14.60 -9.22
CA GLY A 365 -22.30 -15.36 -9.66
C GLY A 365 -21.05 -15.01 -8.86
N ARG A 366 -20.75 -13.71 -8.72
CA ARG A 366 -19.64 -13.23 -7.88
C ARG A 366 -19.80 -13.66 -6.43
N GLY A 367 -21.00 -13.53 -5.85
CA GLY A 367 -21.26 -13.98 -4.47
C GLY A 367 -21.02 -15.47 -4.27
N PHE A 368 -21.48 -16.30 -5.21
CA PHE A 368 -21.22 -17.74 -5.19
C PHE A 368 -19.70 -18.03 -5.19
N ILE A 369 -18.96 -17.50 -6.17
CA ILE A 369 -17.50 -17.68 -6.27
C ILE A 369 -16.78 -17.24 -4.99
N TYR A 370 -17.23 -16.13 -4.39
CA TYR A 370 -16.64 -15.60 -3.17
C TYR A 370 -16.77 -16.57 -1.99
N TYR A 371 -18.00 -16.97 -1.67
CA TYR A 371 -18.26 -17.76 -0.47
C TYR A 371 -17.87 -19.22 -0.63
N THR A 372 -17.88 -19.79 -1.85
CA THR A 372 -17.50 -21.18 -2.08
C THR A 372 -16.02 -21.36 -2.44
N GLY A 373 -15.38 -20.34 -3.02
CA GLY A 373 -13.98 -20.41 -3.48
C GLY A 373 -13.03 -19.55 -2.66
N VAL A 374 -13.26 -18.24 -2.66
CA VAL A 374 -12.32 -17.25 -2.09
C VAL A 374 -12.23 -17.36 -0.56
N VAL A 375 -13.36 -17.41 0.14
CA VAL A 375 -13.40 -17.47 1.62
C VAL A 375 -12.71 -18.74 2.16
N PRO A 376 -13.02 -19.96 1.69
CA PRO A 376 -12.29 -21.17 2.10
C PRO A 376 -10.79 -21.10 1.77
N TYR A 377 -10.43 -20.54 0.60
CA TYR A 377 -9.03 -20.37 0.23
C TYR A 377 -8.30 -19.45 1.21
N LEU A 378 -8.84 -18.27 1.50
CA LEU A 378 -8.18 -17.26 2.32
C LEU A 378 -8.07 -17.62 3.81
N TYR A 379 -9.10 -18.26 4.37
CA TYR A 379 -9.16 -18.52 5.81
C TYR A 379 -8.77 -19.94 6.21
N VAL A 380 -8.71 -20.89 5.27
CA VAL A 380 -8.38 -22.30 5.57
C VAL A 380 -7.15 -22.76 4.79
N ILE A 381 -7.22 -22.74 3.45
CA ILE A 381 -6.18 -23.33 2.60
C ILE A 381 -4.87 -22.53 2.69
N ARG A 382 -4.95 -21.21 2.48
CA ARG A 382 -3.81 -20.31 2.41
C ARG A 382 -3.05 -20.22 3.75
N PRO A 383 -3.70 -20.08 4.93
CA PRO A 383 -3.01 -20.15 6.22
C PRO A 383 -2.31 -21.49 6.42
N GLY A 384 -2.93 -22.60 5.99
CA GLY A 384 -2.30 -23.93 5.98
C GLY A 384 -1.04 -23.99 5.11
N LEU A 385 -1.12 -23.52 3.87
CA LEU A 385 0.03 -23.46 2.96
C LEU A 385 1.17 -22.58 3.52
N ARG A 386 0.82 -21.42 4.09
CA ARG A 386 1.77 -20.53 4.76
C ARG A 386 2.42 -21.18 5.97
N PHE A 387 1.64 -21.90 6.77
CA PHE A 387 2.17 -22.64 7.91
C PHE A 387 3.22 -23.65 7.46
N VAL A 388 2.90 -24.47 6.44
CA VAL A 388 3.84 -25.44 5.85
C VAL A 388 5.09 -24.76 5.29
N ALA A 389 4.93 -23.67 4.55
CA ALA A 389 6.05 -22.95 3.93
C ALA A 389 7.00 -22.30 4.96
N ASN A 390 6.47 -21.80 6.08
CA ASN A 390 7.23 -21.11 7.12
C ASN A 390 7.79 -22.03 8.21
N HIS A 391 7.34 -23.29 8.25
CA HIS A 391 7.75 -24.26 9.27
C HIS A 391 8.37 -25.52 8.64
N LYS A 392 9.12 -25.37 7.52
CA LYS A 392 9.75 -26.49 6.81
C LYS A 392 10.59 -27.38 7.72
N MET A 393 11.41 -26.79 8.60
CA MET A 393 12.24 -27.54 9.55
C MET A 393 11.38 -28.35 10.53
N GLN A 394 10.38 -27.72 11.15
CA GLN A 394 9.40 -28.40 11.99
C GLN A 394 8.72 -29.55 11.24
N MET A 395 8.28 -29.34 9.99
CA MET A 395 7.64 -30.39 9.18
C MET A 395 8.61 -31.54 8.88
N VAL A 396 9.87 -31.25 8.53
CA VAL A 396 10.91 -32.26 8.31
C VAL A 396 11.16 -33.06 9.59
N LEU A 397 11.29 -32.39 10.74
CA LEU A 397 11.47 -33.03 12.05
C LEU A 397 10.25 -33.89 12.42
N THR A 398 9.02 -33.39 12.22
CA THR A 398 7.79 -34.14 12.44
C THR A 398 7.72 -35.38 11.54
N CYS A 399 8.06 -35.27 10.25
CA CYS A 399 8.10 -36.43 9.36
C CYS A 399 9.17 -37.46 9.78
N ALA A 400 10.38 -37.00 10.12
CA ALA A 400 11.46 -37.87 10.57
C ALA A 400 11.10 -38.59 11.88
N LEU A 401 10.51 -37.87 12.84
CA LEU A 401 10.05 -38.42 14.11
C LEU A 401 8.85 -39.35 13.94
N PHE A 402 7.94 -39.04 13.00
CA PHE A 402 6.82 -39.92 12.68
C PHE A 402 7.34 -41.26 12.16
N LEU A 403 8.25 -41.23 11.18
CA LEU A 403 8.89 -42.44 10.66
C LEU A 403 9.60 -43.20 11.78
N LEU A 404 10.41 -42.51 12.61
CA LEU A 404 11.09 -43.11 13.75
C LEU A 404 10.11 -43.80 14.72
N PHE A 405 9.04 -43.13 15.11
CA PHE A 405 8.05 -43.68 16.06
C PHE A 405 7.24 -44.82 15.46
N THR A 406 6.98 -44.81 14.14
CA THR A 406 6.34 -45.96 13.46
C THR A 406 7.27 -47.16 13.31
N LEU A 407 8.59 -46.97 13.28
CA LEU A 407 9.59 -48.02 13.10
C LEU A 407 10.15 -48.59 14.41
N LEU A 408 9.99 -47.88 15.54
CA LEU A 408 10.50 -48.33 16.84
C LEU A 408 9.56 -49.36 17.49
N PRO A 409 10.06 -50.55 17.86
CA PRO A 409 9.25 -51.62 18.45
C PRO A 409 8.67 -51.30 19.84
N ILE A 410 9.14 -50.24 20.51
CA ILE A 410 8.57 -49.73 21.77
C ILE A 410 7.15 -49.14 21.56
N PHE A 411 6.78 -48.82 20.31
CA PHE A 411 5.46 -48.33 19.92
C PHE A 411 4.57 -49.40 19.27
N LEU A 412 5.10 -50.60 19.01
CA LEU A 412 4.27 -51.75 18.62
C LEU A 412 3.48 -52.18 19.87
N PRO A 413 2.14 -52.11 19.89
CA PRO A 413 1.35 -52.75 20.93
C PRO A 413 1.39 -54.26 20.70
N SER A 414 2.56 -54.86 20.85
CA SER A 414 2.70 -56.31 20.99
C SER A 414 2.04 -56.66 22.31
N ILE A 415 0.73 -56.96 22.28
CA ILE A 415 0.15 -58.23 22.76
C ILE A 415 -1.39 -58.18 22.96
N VAL A 416 -2.10 -57.04 23.02
CA VAL A 416 -3.48 -57.07 23.60
C VAL A 416 -4.69 -56.73 22.69
N LEU A 417 -4.62 -55.96 21.60
CA LEU A 417 -5.86 -55.60 20.83
C LEU A 417 -5.63 -55.55 19.30
N PRO A 418 -6.00 -56.60 18.52
CA PRO A 418 -5.56 -56.77 17.13
C PRO A 418 -6.10 -55.79 16.09
N ALA A 419 -7.26 -55.15 16.31
CA ALA A 419 -7.90 -54.30 15.29
C ALA A 419 -7.88 -52.78 15.61
N LEU A 420 -7.84 -52.40 16.89
CA LEU A 420 -7.73 -51.00 17.34
C LEU A 420 -6.27 -50.52 17.46
N GLY A 421 -5.30 -51.44 17.48
CA GLY A 421 -3.89 -51.14 17.75
C GLY A 421 -3.19 -50.33 16.66
N LEU A 422 -3.43 -50.60 15.37
CA LEU A 422 -2.69 -49.93 14.29
C LEU A 422 -3.12 -48.46 14.10
N ALA A 423 -4.42 -48.19 14.09
CA ALA A 423 -4.93 -46.82 13.97
C ALA A 423 -4.53 -45.96 15.18
N ALA A 424 -4.66 -46.50 16.39
CA ALA A 424 -4.21 -45.82 17.61
C ALA A 424 -2.69 -45.59 17.60
N MET A 425 -1.89 -46.56 17.13
CA MET A 425 -0.44 -46.42 17.00
C MET A 425 -0.06 -45.31 15.99
N LEU A 426 -0.71 -45.25 14.84
CA LEU A 426 -0.47 -44.20 13.84
C LEU A 426 -0.87 -42.82 14.36
N ILE A 427 -2.01 -42.71 15.06
CA ILE A 427 -2.44 -41.45 15.71
C ILE A 427 -1.43 -41.04 16.77
N ASN A 428 -1.00 -41.95 17.64
CA ASN A 428 -0.02 -41.69 18.69
C ASN A 428 1.33 -41.26 18.13
N ALA A 429 1.83 -41.97 17.11
CA ALA A 429 3.08 -41.62 16.43
C ALA A 429 2.98 -40.23 15.80
N PHE A 430 1.84 -39.90 15.18
CA PHE A 430 1.60 -38.60 14.57
C PHE A 430 1.52 -37.47 15.61
N VAL A 431 0.72 -37.63 16.66
CA VAL A 431 0.60 -36.60 17.72
C VAL A 431 1.95 -36.38 18.41
N SER A 432 2.66 -37.46 18.73
CA SER A 432 3.99 -37.39 19.37
C SER A 432 5.02 -36.72 18.46
N SER A 433 5.01 -37.01 17.16
CA SER A 433 5.96 -36.42 16.22
C SER A 433 5.68 -34.94 15.95
N VAL A 434 4.42 -34.51 15.96
CA VAL A 434 4.04 -33.09 15.87
C VAL A 434 4.54 -32.33 17.09
N VAL A 435 4.29 -32.86 18.29
CA VAL A 435 4.66 -32.23 19.56
C VAL A 435 6.17 -32.17 19.75
N ILE A 436 6.88 -33.28 19.54
CA ILE A 436 8.34 -33.35 19.70
C ILE A 436 9.04 -32.60 18.56
N GLY A 437 8.53 -32.68 17.32
CA GLY A 437 9.08 -31.94 16.19
C GLY A 437 8.99 -30.43 16.38
N PHE A 438 7.87 -29.94 16.92
CA PHE A 438 7.73 -28.54 17.33
C PHE A 438 8.77 -28.14 18.39
N LEU A 439 8.91 -28.93 19.46
CA LEU A 439 9.84 -28.62 20.54
C LEU A 439 11.30 -28.61 20.04
N ALA A 440 11.68 -29.60 19.24
CA ALA A 440 13.00 -29.70 18.64
C ALA A 440 13.30 -28.49 17.74
N ASP A 441 12.37 -28.09 16.89
CA ASP A 441 12.50 -26.88 16.05
C ASP A 441 12.75 -25.63 16.90
N LYS A 442 11.91 -25.38 17.92
CA LYS A 442 12.05 -24.18 18.78
C LYS A 442 13.34 -24.18 19.59
N THR A 443 13.75 -25.34 20.09
CA THR A 443 14.98 -25.51 20.86
C THR A 443 16.21 -25.26 19.98
N LEU A 444 16.22 -25.76 18.75
CA LEU A 444 17.32 -25.56 17.80
C LEU A 444 17.50 -24.06 17.49
N TRP A 445 16.41 -23.34 17.21
CA TRP A 445 16.47 -21.89 16.96
C TRP A 445 16.94 -21.08 18.16
N PHE A 446 16.57 -21.49 19.38
CA PHE A 446 17.08 -20.87 20.60
C PHE A 446 18.60 -21.02 20.74
N PHE A 447 19.16 -22.20 20.42
CA PHE A 447 20.61 -22.37 20.43
C PHE A 447 21.32 -21.54 19.34
N VAL A 448 20.69 -21.35 18.17
CA VAL A 448 21.21 -20.45 17.13
C VAL A 448 21.25 -19.01 17.62
N ASP A 449 20.18 -18.53 18.26
CA ASP A 449 20.12 -17.19 18.87
C ASP A 449 21.23 -17.01 19.92
N LEU A 450 21.38 -17.97 20.84
CA LEU A 450 22.44 -17.94 21.86
C LEU A 450 23.84 -17.88 21.23
N TYR A 451 24.06 -18.66 20.17
CA TYR A 451 25.34 -18.66 19.46
C TYR A 451 25.64 -17.32 18.76
N LYS A 452 24.61 -16.69 18.19
CA LYS A 452 24.74 -15.38 17.51
C LYS A 452 24.66 -14.18 18.45
N ASN A 453 24.38 -14.41 19.73
CA ASN A 453 24.06 -13.36 20.70
C ASN A 453 22.88 -12.48 20.24
N GLU A 454 21.89 -13.11 19.59
CA GLU A 454 20.64 -12.50 19.13
C GLU A 454 19.47 -12.93 20.02
N SER A 455 18.33 -12.25 19.95
CA SER A 455 17.11 -12.62 20.71
C SER A 455 15.85 -12.65 19.84
N ASP A 456 16.04 -12.90 18.55
CA ASP A 456 15.02 -12.71 17.53
C ASP A 456 14.07 -13.90 17.38
N SER A 457 14.47 -15.10 17.79
CA SER A 457 13.62 -16.28 17.69
C SER A 457 12.37 -16.17 18.55
N LYS A 458 11.32 -16.88 18.11
CA LYS A 458 10.04 -16.96 18.85
C LYS A 458 10.23 -17.54 20.25
N PHE A 459 11.23 -18.40 20.46
CA PHE A 459 11.48 -19.04 21.76
C PHE A 459 12.21 -18.08 22.71
N SER A 460 13.21 -17.33 22.24
CA SER A 460 13.86 -16.27 23.02
C SER A 460 12.86 -15.21 23.48
N LYS A 461 11.97 -14.76 22.59
CA LYS A 461 10.88 -13.82 22.91
C LYS A 461 9.90 -14.40 23.93
N PHE A 462 9.52 -15.67 23.77
CA PHE A 462 8.69 -16.39 24.73
C PHE A 462 9.33 -16.47 26.13
N LEU A 463 10.61 -16.82 26.22
CA LEU A 463 11.34 -16.86 27.49
C LEU A 463 11.45 -15.47 28.12
N GLY A 464 11.67 -14.43 27.30
CA GLY A 464 11.63 -13.03 27.74
C GLY A 464 10.26 -12.65 28.32
N TRP A 465 9.17 -12.99 27.65
CA TRP A 465 7.80 -12.80 28.14
C TRP A 465 7.54 -13.57 29.45
N LEU A 466 8.02 -14.81 29.53
CA LEU A 466 7.85 -15.67 30.70
C LEU A 466 8.55 -15.06 31.93
N ARG A 467 9.75 -14.48 31.75
CA ARG A 467 10.48 -13.76 32.82
C ARG A 467 9.77 -12.51 33.32
N GLN A 468 8.87 -11.93 32.52
CA GLN A 468 8.08 -10.75 32.89
C GLN A 468 6.76 -11.10 33.60
N GLN A 469 6.37 -12.39 33.64
CA GLN A 469 5.12 -12.81 34.29
C GLN A 469 5.27 -12.85 35.81
N SER A 470 4.15 -12.64 36.52
CA SER A 470 4.12 -12.76 37.98
C SER A 470 4.31 -14.21 38.43
N ALA A 471 4.84 -14.41 39.65
CA ALA A 471 5.01 -15.74 40.23
C ALA A 471 3.72 -16.56 40.23
N PHE A 472 2.58 -15.92 40.55
CA PHE A 472 1.26 -16.54 40.50
C PHE A 472 0.91 -17.05 39.09
N THR A 473 1.14 -16.23 38.05
CA THR A 473 0.87 -16.61 36.65
C THR A 473 1.72 -17.80 36.23
N LEU A 474 3.01 -17.80 36.62
CA LEU A 474 3.92 -18.91 36.35
C LEU A 474 3.47 -20.20 37.04
N THR A 475 3.04 -20.13 38.30
CA THR A 475 2.52 -21.28 39.05
C THR A 475 1.23 -21.82 38.41
N ALA A 476 0.30 -20.95 38.03
CA ALA A 476 -0.94 -21.34 37.37
C ALA A 476 -0.69 -22.02 36.01
N LEU A 477 0.22 -21.46 35.20
CA LEU A 477 0.65 -22.05 33.93
C LEU A 477 1.33 -23.41 34.14
N GLY A 478 2.20 -23.53 35.16
CA GLY A 478 2.87 -24.78 35.51
C GLY A 478 1.91 -25.88 35.96
N LEU A 479 0.95 -25.56 36.83
CA LEU A 479 -0.08 -26.50 37.30
C LEU A 479 -1.02 -26.92 36.17
N GLY A 480 -1.49 -25.98 35.35
CA GLY A 480 -2.31 -26.27 34.17
C GLY A 480 -1.58 -27.17 33.18
N ALA A 481 -0.32 -26.87 32.90
CA ALA A 481 0.52 -27.68 32.03
C ALA A 481 0.77 -29.11 32.55
N ALA A 482 1.04 -29.26 33.86
CA ALA A 482 1.20 -30.57 34.48
C ALA A 482 -0.09 -31.39 34.43
N SER A 483 -1.24 -30.78 34.71
CA SER A 483 -2.55 -31.46 34.63
C SER A 483 -2.91 -31.90 33.20
N ALA A 484 -2.64 -31.06 32.20
CA ALA A 484 -2.88 -31.38 30.80
C ALA A 484 -1.94 -32.50 30.32
N GLY A 485 -0.65 -32.42 30.66
CA GLY A 485 0.33 -33.46 30.35
C GLY A 485 -0.04 -34.81 30.97
N LEU A 486 -0.42 -34.83 32.25
CA LEU A 486 -0.87 -36.04 32.95
C LEU A 486 -2.13 -36.62 32.30
N SER A 487 -3.12 -35.78 31.99
CA SER A 487 -4.38 -36.20 31.36
C SER A 487 -4.13 -36.81 29.98
N LEU A 488 -3.35 -36.16 29.11
CA LEU A 488 -3.03 -36.73 27.78
C LEU A 488 -2.19 -38.01 27.88
N SER A 489 -1.27 -38.11 28.85
CA SER A 489 -0.43 -39.31 29.03
C SER A 489 -1.27 -40.54 29.37
N LEU A 490 -2.33 -40.38 30.17
CA LEU A 490 -3.26 -41.44 30.54
C LEU A 490 -4.12 -41.91 29.36
N PHE A 491 -4.36 -41.06 28.35
CA PHE A 491 -5.16 -41.40 27.17
C PHE A 491 -4.35 -42.02 26.03
N LEU A 492 -3.07 -41.63 25.87
CA LEU A 492 -2.29 -41.95 24.66
C LEU A 492 -1.26 -43.07 24.87
N VAL A 493 -0.73 -43.24 26.08
CA VAL A 493 0.38 -44.15 26.35
C VAL A 493 -0.06 -45.06 27.49
N GLY A 494 -0.15 -46.37 27.24
CA GLY A 494 -0.26 -47.36 28.32
C GLY A 494 0.96 -47.28 29.27
N PRO A 495 1.23 -48.31 30.11
CA PRO A 495 2.18 -48.24 31.23
C PRO A 495 3.68 -48.05 30.88
N LEU A 496 4.03 -47.62 29.66
CA LEU A 496 5.38 -47.26 29.26
C LEU A 496 5.75 -45.86 29.79
N LEU A 497 6.49 -45.83 30.90
CA LEU A 497 6.86 -44.62 31.64
C LEU A 497 7.72 -43.63 30.83
N PHE A 498 8.58 -44.09 29.91
CA PHE A 498 9.57 -43.21 29.26
C PHE A 498 9.00 -42.32 28.12
N PRO A 499 8.21 -42.85 27.16
CA PRO A 499 7.53 -41.99 26.17
C PRO A 499 6.55 -41.00 26.83
N SER A 500 5.94 -41.41 27.95
CA SER A 500 5.02 -40.59 28.74
C SER A 500 5.71 -39.34 29.30
N ILE A 501 6.94 -39.46 29.83
CA ILE A 501 7.69 -38.32 30.39
C ILE A 501 8.07 -37.31 29.29
N LEU A 502 8.59 -37.77 28.15
CA LEU A 502 8.94 -36.89 27.03
C LEU A 502 7.70 -36.19 26.46
N PHE A 503 6.59 -36.92 26.37
CA PHE A 503 5.32 -36.36 25.95
C PHE A 503 4.78 -35.33 26.93
N VAL A 504 4.86 -35.58 28.24
CA VAL A 504 4.47 -34.64 29.30
C VAL A 504 5.32 -33.37 29.22
N LEU A 505 6.66 -33.48 29.10
CA LEU A 505 7.55 -32.32 28.99
C LEU A 505 7.27 -31.47 27.73
N ALA A 506 7.04 -32.13 26.60
CA ALA A 506 6.74 -31.43 25.35
C ALA A 506 5.32 -30.83 25.35
N SER A 507 4.34 -31.51 25.96
CA SER A 507 2.99 -30.98 26.18
C SER A 507 3.00 -29.80 27.13
N ILE A 508 3.82 -29.82 28.19
CA ILE A 508 3.99 -28.68 29.09
C ILE A 508 4.47 -27.47 28.33
N THR A 509 5.50 -27.63 27.48
CA THR A 509 6.03 -26.53 26.68
C THR A 509 4.98 -25.96 25.73
N LEU A 510 4.19 -26.83 25.07
CA LEU A 510 3.11 -26.40 24.19
C LEU A 510 1.98 -25.68 24.95
N VAL A 511 1.59 -26.19 26.11
CA VAL A 511 0.53 -25.62 26.96
C VAL A 511 0.94 -24.27 27.55
N ILE A 512 2.23 -24.03 27.81
CA ILE A 512 2.72 -22.70 28.25
C ILE A 512 2.91 -21.76 27.04
N TYR A 513 3.30 -22.29 25.88
CA TYR A 513 3.47 -21.51 24.65
C TYR A 513 2.13 -21.03 24.06
N LEU A 514 1.06 -21.81 24.22
CA LEU A 514 -0.26 -21.49 23.69
C LEU A 514 -0.83 -20.18 24.29
N PRO A 515 -0.83 -19.94 25.61
CA PRO A 515 -1.16 -18.65 26.22
C PRO A 515 -0.33 -17.50 25.69
N TYR A 516 0.99 -17.68 25.46
CA TYR A 516 1.82 -16.66 24.83
C TYR A 516 1.33 -16.32 23.43
N LYS A 517 1.00 -17.34 22.61
CA LYS A 517 0.46 -17.13 21.27
C LYS A 517 -0.94 -16.51 21.27
N ILE A 518 -1.80 -16.93 22.19
CA ILE A 518 -3.11 -16.31 22.40
C ILE A 518 -2.92 -14.85 22.81
N ASN A 519 -2.03 -14.55 23.75
CA ASN A 519 -1.73 -13.18 24.16
C ASN A 519 -1.17 -12.34 23.00
N GLU A 520 -0.29 -12.90 22.16
CA GLU A 520 0.18 -12.24 20.94
C GLU A 520 -0.97 -11.96 19.97
N MET A 521 -1.86 -12.93 19.72
CA MET A 521 -3.05 -12.74 18.89
C MET A 521 -4.01 -11.70 19.47
N LEU A 522 -4.31 -11.78 20.77
CA LEU A 522 -5.15 -10.81 21.48
C LEU A 522 -4.51 -9.41 21.41
N SER A 523 -3.20 -9.32 21.54
CA SER A 523 -2.50 -8.06 21.36
C SER A 523 -2.66 -7.53 19.94
N VAL A 524 -2.59 -8.35 18.88
CA VAL A 524 -2.85 -7.88 17.51
C VAL A 524 -4.31 -7.46 17.32
N VAL A 525 -5.25 -8.18 17.93
CA VAL A 525 -6.69 -7.91 17.81
C VAL A 525 -7.09 -6.63 18.54
N PHE A 526 -6.57 -6.40 19.75
CA PHE A 526 -6.97 -5.31 20.64
C PHE A 526 -5.96 -4.15 20.73
N SER A 527 -4.73 -4.31 20.24
CA SER A 527 -3.73 -3.24 20.26
C SER A 527 -4.01 -2.22 19.17
N ASN A 528 -3.90 -0.95 19.57
CA ASN A 528 -3.82 0.19 18.66
C ASN A 528 -2.35 0.58 18.39
N GLY A 529 -1.42 -0.37 18.52
CA GLY A 529 0.01 -0.15 18.32
C GLY A 529 0.32 0.37 16.91
N LYS A 530 1.39 1.17 16.79
CA LYS A 530 1.87 1.65 15.50
C LYS A 530 2.33 0.47 14.65
N ILE A 531 1.78 0.37 13.44
CA ILE A 531 2.20 -0.66 12.50
C ILE A 531 3.54 -0.25 11.90
N PRO A 532 4.53 -1.15 11.82
CA PRO A 532 5.74 -0.86 11.10
C PRO A 532 5.44 -0.51 9.63
N PRO A 533 6.26 0.35 9.00
CA PRO A 533 6.22 0.52 7.55
C PRO A 533 6.33 -0.85 6.85
N PRO A 534 5.63 -1.08 5.73
CA PRO A 534 5.81 -2.31 4.98
C PRO A 534 7.21 -2.40 4.41
N ALA A 535 7.67 -3.61 4.10
CA ALA A 535 9.01 -3.83 3.56
C ALA A 535 9.27 -3.08 2.23
N CYS A 536 8.21 -2.67 1.53
CA CYS A 536 8.27 -1.86 0.31
C CYS A 536 8.37 -0.36 0.54
N HIS A 537 8.09 0.12 1.75
CA HIS A 537 8.17 1.54 2.16
C HIS A 537 9.16 1.75 3.31
N GLU A 538 10.05 0.78 3.56
CA GLU A 538 11.11 0.94 4.55
C GLU A 538 12.16 1.96 4.09
N PRO A 539 12.73 2.77 5.01
CA PRO A 539 13.78 3.73 4.68
C PRO A 539 15.04 3.12 4.08
N SER A 540 15.27 1.84 4.37
CA SER A 540 16.38 1.00 3.92
C SER A 540 16.29 0.62 2.44
N VAL A 541 15.10 0.75 1.83
CA VAL A 541 14.90 0.45 0.40
C VAL A 541 15.71 1.42 -0.44
N THR A 542 16.49 0.89 -1.38
CA THR A 542 17.32 1.67 -2.29
C THR A 542 16.49 2.73 -3.02
N ARG A 543 17.00 3.96 -2.96
CA ARG A 543 16.36 5.13 -3.56
C ARG A 543 17.04 5.49 -4.87
N ASN A 544 16.28 6.12 -5.76
CA ASN A 544 16.82 6.82 -6.91
C ASN A 544 17.46 8.15 -6.45
N PRO A 545 18.76 8.40 -6.69
CA PRO A 545 19.42 9.61 -6.22
C PRO A 545 18.75 10.90 -6.69
N SER A 546 18.30 10.94 -7.95
CA SER A 546 17.58 12.08 -8.53
C SER A 546 16.19 12.33 -7.94
N LEU A 547 15.61 11.35 -7.24
CA LEU A 547 14.29 11.45 -6.62
C LEU A 547 14.37 11.54 -5.09
N ASP A 548 15.50 11.26 -4.47
CA ASP A 548 15.64 11.22 -3.00
C ASP A 548 15.47 12.60 -2.36
N ILE A 549 14.36 12.80 -1.66
CA ILE A 549 14.01 14.07 -1.00
C ILE A 549 14.94 14.42 0.16
N TYR A 550 15.72 13.47 0.67
CA TYR A 550 16.68 13.71 1.74
C TYR A 550 18.05 14.15 1.23
N THR A 551 18.30 14.00 -0.06
CA THR A 551 19.57 14.37 -0.71
C THR A 551 19.40 15.61 -1.57
N ASN A 552 18.31 15.69 -2.34
CA ASN A 552 18.08 16.78 -3.28
C ASN A 552 17.65 18.06 -2.57
N LYS A 553 18.37 19.15 -2.85
CA LYS A 553 18.11 20.47 -2.30
C LYS A 553 17.23 21.30 -3.23
N GLN A 554 16.46 22.20 -2.64
CA GLN A 554 15.66 23.18 -3.34
C GLN A 554 15.57 24.45 -2.49
N GLU A 555 15.18 25.55 -3.11
CA GLU A 555 15.02 26.84 -2.46
C GLU A 555 13.53 27.14 -2.26
N GLU A 556 13.18 27.69 -1.11
CA GLU A 556 11.82 28.14 -0.82
C GLU A 556 11.83 29.39 0.06
N ILE A 557 10.87 30.28 -0.19
CA ILE A 557 10.67 31.54 0.50
C ILE A 557 9.69 31.34 1.65
N PHE A 558 10.16 31.58 2.87
CA PHE A 558 9.32 31.58 4.07
C PHE A 558 9.23 33.00 4.64
N SER A 559 8.08 33.37 5.21
CA SER A 559 8.05 34.55 6.08
C SER A 559 8.80 34.27 7.38
N LEU A 560 9.29 35.32 8.06
CA LEU A 560 9.89 35.15 9.38
C LEU A 560 8.89 34.56 10.38
N LYS A 561 7.60 34.89 10.28
CA LYS A 561 6.56 34.26 11.11
C LYS A 561 6.47 32.76 10.87
N GLU A 562 6.42 32.31 9.61
CA GLU A 562 6.36 30.88 9.29
C GLU A 562 7.57 30.11 9.87
N LEU A 563 8.76 30.70 9.78
CA LEU A 563 9.96 30.12 10.39
C LEU A 563 9.92 30.14 11.91
N GLY A 564 9.37 31.19 12.51
CA GLY A 564 9.08 31.26 13.95
C GLY A 564 8.13 30.14 14.38
N ASP A 565 6.97 30.01 13.75
CA ASP A 565 5.96 28.97 14.03
C ASP A 565 6.56 27.56 13.91
N TYR A 566 7.33 27.33 12.84
CA TYR A 566 8.04 26.08 12.63
C TYR A 566 8.97 25.74 13.80
N TYR A 567 9.80 26.69 14.21
CA TYR A 567 10.78 26.46 15.27
C TYR A 567 10.16 26.44 16.66
N LYS A 568 9.06 27.15 16.89
CA LYS A 568 8.26 27.03 18.10
C LYS A 568 7.75 25.59 18.25
N ALA A 569 7.13 25.06 17.19
CA ALA A 569 6.68 23.67 17.15
C ALA A 569 7.83 22.68 17.40
N LYS A 570 8.93 22.79 16.64
CA LYS A 570 10.01 21.78 16.73
C LYS A 570 10.87 21.91 17.98
N ARG A 571 11.08 23.11 18.52
CA ARG A 571 11.97 23.32 19.68
C ARG A 571 11.20 23.20 20.97
N GLU A 572 10.12 23.94 21.14
CA GLU A 572 9.36 23.94 22.40
C GLU A 572 8.49 22.70 22.50
N LEU A 573 7.58 22.50 21.54
CA LEU A 573 6.55 21.46 21.65
C LEU A 573 7.08 20.04 21.45
N VAL A 574 8.00 19.84 20.49
CA VAL A 574 8.51 18.49 20.16
C VAL A 574 9.79 18.13 20.95
N LYS A 575 10.68 19.10 21.22
CA LYS A 575 12.01 18.83 21.79
C LYS A 575 12.23 19.38 23.20
N ASN A 576 11.28 20.12 23.75
CA ASN A 576 11.39 20.78 25.04
C ASN A 576 12.68 21.61 25.19
N LYS A 577 13.00 22.42 24.18
CA LYS A 577 14.15 23.33 24.12
C LYS A 577 13.64 24.77 24.05
N PRO A 578 14.39 25.76 24.58
CA PRO A 578 14.00 27.16 24.52
C PRO A 578 13.84 27.60 23.06
N PHE A 579 12.84 28.44 22.77
CA PHE A 579 12.58 28.94 21.42
C PHE A 579 13.83 29.52 20.77
N ILE A 580 14.47 30.50 21.42
CA ILE A 580 15.74 31.06 21.00
C ILE A 580 16.88 30.13 21.48
N PRO A 581 17.77 29.65 20.58
CA PRO A 581 18.91 28.85 20.98
C PRO A 581 19.92 29.67 21.79
N LEU A 582 20.52 29.03 22.81
CA LEU A 582 21.55 29.63 23.66
C LEU A 582 22.82 29.95 22.86
N GLU A 583 23.28 28.97 22.07
CA GLU A 583 24.46 29.05 21.21
C GLU A 583 24.06 29.23 19.75
N ASP A 584 24.89 29.99 19.02
CA ASP A 584 24.71 30.17 17.59
C ASP A 584 25.57 29.19 16.79
N LYS A 585 24.93 28.46 15.89
CA LYS A 585 25.59 27.47 15.03
C LYS A 585 25.92 28.12 13.69
N LEU A 586 27.13 28.66 13.58
CA LEU A 586 27.60 29.43 12.41
C LEU A 586 27.65 28.60 11.12
N ASP A 587 27.80 27.28 11.22
CA ASP A 587 27.82 26.31 10.11
C ASP A 587 26.51 26.29 9.30
N LYS A 588 25.44 26.92 9.80
CA LYS A 588 24.10 26.90 9.17
C LYS A 588 23.64 28.24 8.62
N LYS A 589 24.49 29.27 8.58
CA LYS A 589 24.12 30.59 8.03
C LYS A 589 23.72 30.53 6.56
N ASN A 590 24.41 29.71 5.75
CA ASN A 590 24.12 29.56 4.33
C ASN A 590 22.71 29.02 4.03
N ARG A 591 22.11 28.29 4.97
CA ARG A 591 20.74 27.77 4.83
C ARG A 591 19.68 28.87 4.81
N PHE A 592 19.92 30.01 5.48
CA PHE A 592 18.93 31.07 5.69
C PHE A 592 19.39 32.40 5.07
N GLY A 593 20.02 32.35 3.89
CA GLY A 593 20.49 33.56 3.20
C GLY A 593 21.51 34.36 4.02
N GLY A 594 22.40 33.68 4.74
CA GLY A 594 23.46 34.30 5.56
C GLY A 594 23.07 34.64 6.99
N ARG A 595 21.78 34.53 7.36
CA ARG A 595 21.30 34.79 8.72
C ARG A 595 21.54 33.60 9.64
N SER A 596 21.88 33.89 10.88
CA SER A 596 21.94 32.87 11.93
C SER A 596 20.55 32.46 12.37
N LYS A 597 20.43 31.26 12.93
CA LYS A 597 19.15 30.79 13.46
C LYS A 597 18.68 31.65 14.64
N LYS A 598 19.62 32.10 15.48
CA LYS A 598 19.32 32.95 16.64
C LYS A 598 18.80 34.32 16.18
N GLU A 599 19.46 34.92 15.19
CA GLU A 599 19.04 36.18 14.55
C GLU A 599 17.62 36.04 13.97
N LEU A 600 17.39 34.98 13.21
CA LEU A 600 16.10 34.71 12.55
C LEU A 600 14.95 34.59 13.55
N LEU A 601 15.14 33.82 14.62
CA LEU A 601 14.11 33.60 15.64
C LEU A 601 13.86 34.85 16.48
N SER A 602 14.90 35.63 16.76
CA SER A 602 14.74 36.91 17.45
C SER A 602 13.93 37.89 16.61
N GLN A 603 14.19 37.95 15.30
CA GLN A 603 13.43 38.80 14.37
C GLN A 603 11.99 38.30 14.15
N SER A 604 11.74 37.00 14.26
CA SER A 604 10.38 36.45 14.10
C SER A 604 9.39 36.90 15.19
N LEU A 605 9.88 37.43 16.31
CA LEU A 605 9.06 37.99 17.40
C LEU A 605 8.62 39.44 17.15
N LEU A 606 9.15 40.10 16.10
CA LEU A 606 8.79 41.47 15.74
C LEU A 606 7.46 41.51 14.99
N GLU A 607 6.73 42.62 15.10
CA GLU A 607 5.38 42.80 14.53
C GLU A 607 5.35 42.67 12.99
N ASP A 608 6.40 43.09 12.28
CA ASP A 608 6.49 43.01 10.82
C ASP A 608 7.03 41.66 10.27
N SER A 609 7.12 40.63 11.12
CA SER A 609 7.65 39.31 10.74
C SER A 609 6.88 38.61 9.61
N ASN A 610 5.62 38.98 9.37
CA ASN A 610 4.82 38.48 8.26
C ASN A 610 5.22 39.05 6.89
N LYS A 611 5.83 40.24 6.87
CA LYS A 611 6.20 40.96 5.63
C LYS A 611 7.66 40.73 5.24
N THR A 612 8.45 40.16 6.15
CA THR A 612 9.86 39.86 5.91
C THR A 612 10.01 38.42 5.45
N PHE A 613 10.61 38.24 4.28
CA PHE A 613 10.81 36.94 3.66
C PHE A 613 12.27 36.51 3.71
N VAL A 614 12.49 35.21 3.85
CA VAL A 614 13.81 34.57 3.87
C VAL A 614 13.79 33.38 2.92
N THR A 615 14.74 33.36 1.98
CA THR A 615 15.00 32.20 1.14
C THR A 615 15.74 31.14 1.96
N VAL A 616 15.15 29.95 1.99
CA VAL A 616 15.67 28.77 2.68
C VAL A 616 16.14 27.77 1.63
N ASN A 617 17.42 27.43 1.65
CA ASN A 617 18.00 26.38 0.80
C ASN A 617 18.27 25.13 1.65
N ASP A 618 17.48 24.08 1.45
CA ASP A 618 17.60 22.81 2.18
C ASP A 618 17.04 21.64 1.35
N THR A 619 17.11 20.43 1.91
CA THR A 619 16.56 19.23 1.28
C THR A 619 15.05 19.34 1.10
N ALA A 620 14.51 18.73 0.04
CA ALA A 620 13.08 18.73 -0.24
C ALA A 620 12.26 18.16 0.94
N ALA A 621 12.77 17.11 1.60
CA ALA A 621 12.19 16.54 2.82
C ALA A 621 12.09 17.56 3.95
N LYS A 622 13.10 18.44 4.06
CA LYS A 622 13.13 19.45 5.10
C LYS A 622 12.18 20.61 4.81
N ILE A 623 12.12 21.06 3.57
CA ILE A 623 11.16 22.09 3.15
C ILE A 623 9.73 21.59 3.34
N TYR A 624 9.46 20.34 2.99
CA TYR A 624 8.17 19.70 3.27
C TYR A 624 7.86 19.65 4.78
N ASP A 625 8.80 19.18 5.62
CA ASP A 625 8.63 19.17 7.10
C ASP A 625 8.33 20.57 7.65
N MET A 626 8.96 21.61 7.11
CA MET A 626 8.72 23.00 7.48
C MET A 626 7.30 23.45 7.09
N ARG A 627 6.91 23.30 5.83
CA ARG A 627 5.58 23.66 5.33
C ARG A 627 4.47 22.92 6.07
N GLN A 628 4.59 21.60 6.24
CA GLN A 628 3.61 20.80 6.97
C GLN A 628 3.47 21.21 8.43
N THR A 629 4.59 21.43 9.12
CA THR A 629 4.56 21.89 10.52
C THR A 629 3.90 23.25 10.64
N VAL A 630 4.17 24.18 9.72
CA VAL A 630 3.51 25.50 9.68
C VAL A 630 2.01 25.37 9.44
N ARG A 631 1.59 24.52 8.49
CA ARG A 631 0.17 24.22 8.24
C ARG A 631 -0.53 23.67 9.49
N LEU A 632 0.13 22.75 10.21
CA LEU A 632 -0.38 22.22 11.48
C LEU A 632 -0.45 23.31 12.56
N MET A 633 0.58 24.15 12.70
CA MET A 633 0.59 25.26 13.66
C MET A 633 -0.54 26.26 13.46
N ASN A 634 -0.93 26.52 12.21
CA ASN A 634 -2.10 27.35 11.91
C ASN A 634 -3.43 26.71 12.37
N ARG A 635 -3.41 25.47 12.87
CA ARG A 635 -4.57 24.74 13.39
C ARG A 635 -4.52 24.45 14.89
N ILE A 636 -3.56 25.04 15.62
CA ILE A 636 -3.32 24.76 17.05
C ILE A 636 -4.55 25.01 17.96
N GLY A 637 -5.52 25.82 17.53
CA GLY A 637 -6.77 26.06 18.26
C GLY A 637 -7.91 25.07 18.00
N PHE A 638 -7.77 24.14 17.05
CA PHE A 638 -8.83 23.17 16.72
C PHE A 638 -8.69 21.83 17.45
N TYR A 639 -7.57 21.61 18.13
CA TYR A 639 -7.27 20.36 18.83
C TYR A 639 -6.86 20.63 20.28
N PRO A 640 -7.12 19.69 21.20
CA PRO A 640 -6.50 19.70 22.51
C PRO A 640 -4.96 19.74 22.38
N GLU A 641 -4.30 20.47 23.28
CA GLU A 641 -2.85 20.71 23.22
C GLU A 641 -2.03 19.41 23.15
N GLU A 642 -2.41 18.38 23.92
CA GLU A 642 -1.72 17.09 23.94
C GLU A 642 -1.87 16.34 22.61
N THR A 643 -3.08 16.26 22.05
CA THR A 643 -3.32 15.70 20.72
C THR A 643 -2.50 16.43 19.65
N PHE A 644 -2.41 17.75 19.76
CA PHE A 644 -1.62 18.56 18.85
C PHE A 644 -0.11 18.25 18.94
N LYS A 645 0.43 18.12 20.16
CA LYS A 645 1.83 17.69 20.38
C LYS A 645 2.10 16.31 19.81
N GLU A 646 1.17 15.36 19.96
CA GLU A 646 1.28 14.02 19.40
C GLU A 646 1.35 14.05 17.87
N ILE A 647 0.48 14.81 17.21
CA ILE A 647 0.50 14.99 15.74
C ILE A 647 1.83 15.60 15.27
N LEU A 648 2.32 16.63 15.97
CA LEU A 648 3.60 17.26 15.65
C LEU A 648 4.79 16.31 15.84
N LYS A 649 4.75 15.49 16.89
CA LYS A 649 5.76 14.47 17.17
C LYS A 649 5.74 13.38 16.11
N GLU A 650 4.57 12.88 15.74
CA GLU A 650 4.43 11.89 14.66
C GLU A 650 4.95 12.42 13.32
N ASN A 651 4.58 13.65 12.94
CA ASN A 651 5.13 14.28 11.74
C ASN A 651 6.66 14.39 11.82
N HIS A 652 7.22 14.73 12.98
CA HIS A 652 8.66 14.78 13.17
C HIS A 652 9.32 13.39 13.06
N ASP A 653 8.74 12.37 13.69
CA ASP A 653 9.23 11.00 13.67
C ASP A 653 9.23 10.45 12.24
N ASN A 654 8.18 10.73 11.45
CA ASN A 654 8.09 10.38 10.04
C ASN A 654 9.22 11.05 9.22
N TYR A 655 9.49 12.34 9.46
CA TYR A 655 10.64 13.02 8.85
C TYR A 655 11.98 12.38 9.25
N GLN A 656 12.19 12.06 10.52
CA GLN A 656 13.46 11.48 11.00
C GLN A 656 13.68 10.06 10.46
N ARG A 657 12.61 9.26 10.34
CA ARG A 657 12.67 7.88 9.87
C ARG A 657 13.30 7.77 8.48
N GLY A 658 13.08 8.74 7.60
CA GLY A 658 13.64 8.73 6.25
C GLY A 658 15.11 9.15 6.15
N LYS A 659 15.72 9.65 7.23
CA LYS A 659 17.14 10.02 7.18
C LYS A 659 18.03 8.78 7.09
N PRO A 660 19.02 8.76 6.19
CA PRO A 660 20.08 7.76 6.18
C PRO A 660 20.74 7.59 7.56
N GLU A 661 21.08 6.37 7.96
CA GLU A 661 21.72 6.06 9.26
C GLU A 661 23.01 6.86 9.49
N ASN A 662 23.75 7.17 8.42
CA ASN A 662 24.97 8.00 8.48
C ASN A 662 24.70 9.47 8.88
N LEU A 663 23.45 9.95 8.77
CA LEU A 663 23.02 11.30 9.15
C LEU A 663 22.38 11.36 10.55
N LEU A 664 22.20 10.23 11.23
CA LEU A 664 21.64 10.15 12.59
C LEU A 664 22.72 10.19 13.69
N LYS A 665 24.00 10.10 13.34
CA LYS A 665 25.14 10.17 14.27
C LYS A 665 25.61 11.59 14.61
N TYR A 666 24.91 12.63 14.14
CA TYR A 666 25.19 14.06 14.37
C TYR A 666 23.91 14.84 14.71
#